data_AF-D6Z1N4-F1
#
_entry.id   AF-D6Z1N4-F1
#
_cell.length_a   1.000
_cell.length_b   1.000
_cell.length_c   1.000
_cell.angle_alpha   90.00
_cell.angle_beta   90.00
_cell.angle_gamma   90.00
#
_symmetry.space_group_name_H-M   'P 1'
#
loop_
_entity.id
_entity.type
_entity.pdbx_description
1 polymer ?
#
loop_
_entity_poly.entity_id
_entity_poly.type
_entity_poly.pdbx_seq_one_letter_code
_entity_poly.pdbx_strand_id
1 'polypeptide(L)'
;MKRTAINRAHLATLILLVALAALLLAACRKDGPADEQRTTQRQTCVDCHAEESAAFARGHTHAPVAEDRCAACHLPHGVIGGAHLRQPQPRLCLECHQEQRAAVTDPAGSHPPLRGGDCSRCHDPHHSHHPQLLPAVGADFCFRCHEQAPFRKPVQHAPLSAPEQCLSCHQSHHSDQSPLLRQAAAPLCLSCHPAEESAQLQGHHGYQVTDNCLACHEPHATDSPGLMRARVHEPVRRGECHRCHEVADGQLRRPEPDAGQLCRQCHDPDHWPRSNHPPSRDRDCLQCHNAHAADQPALLQQPAGRLCLQCHDPGPTDHPTRSHHAPVRDGRCLECHQEHAPPAARQLQAEPAALCATCHAQSDYGGGAGAHPPAAAQQCNFCHQPHQSPERKLLTQPDGLLCLECHQQLDNELTLFSLHPSFARGQCSQCHDPHQAPEPALLARPAAGGALCRQCHAAPDALATAAGGHPPYRDGVCLHCHAPHAADHAFVQRRPTGESCLACHQAIRGQQEQPHPHPLLAQGNCTGCHTAHGSGQEHHLLREQPELCLNCHQQAAAHWEEGFAHAPARGRCTDCHQGHGGQQPHLLTVDDGQLCLQCHRTDSPAFRQRHGGFAPGGASCLGCHDPHGSPAAGLLHPVLHTPFAQGVCRDCHPGRND
;
A
#
# COMPACT_ATOMS: atom_id res chain seq x y z
N MET A 1 80.38 29.92 47.77
CA MET A 1 79.27 29.08 47.27
C MET A 1 77.96 29.65 47.79
N LYS A 2 77.05 30.03 46.87
CA LYS A 2 75.80 30.77 47.12
C LYS A 2 74.70 29.83 47.65
N ARG A 3 74.07 30.18 48.76
CA ARG A 3 72.75 29.68 49.17
C ARG A 3 71.96 30.85 49.75
N THR A 4 71.16 31.50 48.93
CA THR A 4 70.19 32.51 49.37
C THR A 4 68.98 31.79 49.95
N ALA A 5 68.85 31.84 51.28
CA ALA A 5 67.68 31.37 52.00
C ALA A 5 66.49 32.29 51.67
N ILE A 6 65.54 31.80 50.89
CA ILE A 6 64.26 32.48 50.67
C ILE A 6 63.42 32.28 51.93
N ASN A 7 63.09 33.40 52.57
CA ASN A 7 62.40 33.47 53.84
C ASN A 7 60.98 32.90 53.71
N ARG A 8 60.67 31.84 54.48
CA ARG A 8 59.41 31.07 54.40
C ARG A 8 58.15 31.92 54.57
N ALA A 9 58.25 33.09 55.20
CA ALA A 9 57.15 34.04 55.34
C ALA A 9 56.68 34.60 53.99
N HIS A 10 57.59 34.92 53.05
CA HIS A 10 57.20 35.49 51.76
C HIS A 10 56.56 34.48 50.81
N LEU A 11 56.91 33.19 50.93
CA LEU A 11 56.28 32.12 50.15
C LEU A 11 54.84 31.86 50.64
N ALA A 12 54.61 31.92 51.94
CA ALA A 12 53.27 31.78 52.52
C ALA A 12 52.34 32.94 52.13
N THR A 13 52.84 34.18 52.14
CA THR A 13 52.04 35.35 51.72
C THR A 13 51.74 35.34 50.22
N LEU A 14 52.68 34.87 49.39
CA LEU A 14 52.45 34.73 47.94
C LEU A 14 51.42 33.64 47.64
N ILE A 15 51.47 32.50 48.34
CA ILE A 15 50.47 31.42 48.20
C ILE A 15 49.09 31.90 48.66
N LEU A 16 49.01 32.68 49.75
CA LEU A 16 47.75 33.22 50.24
C LEU A 16 47.15 34.27 49.28
N LEU A 17 47.98 35.12 48.69
CA LEU A 17 47.54 36.11 47.70
C LEU A 17 47.10 35.46 46.38
N VAL A 18 47.77 34.39 45.93
CA VAL A 18 47.37 33.61 44.75
C VAL A 18 46.08 32.83 45.03
N ALA A 19 45.91 32.28 46.24
CA ALA A 19 44.67 31.62 46.64
C ALA A 19 43.50 32.60 46.75
N LEU A 20 43.72 33.81 47.28
CA LEU A 20 42.70 34.84 47.39
C LEU A 20 42.31 35.42 46.01
N ALA A 21 43.28 35.56 45.09
CA ALA A 21 43.02 35.94 43.71
C ALA A 21 42.25 34.85 42.94
N ALA A 22 42.53 33.57 43.20
CA ALA A 22 41.77 32.44 42.61
C ALA A 22 40.33 32.36 43.16
N LEU A 23 40.11 32.68 44.44
CA LEU A 23 38.79 32.75 45.05
C LEU A 23 37.97 33.95 44.55
N LEU A 24 38.60 35.10 44.32
CA LEU A 24 37.92 36.27 43.74
C LEU A 24 37.58 36.08 42.25
N LEU A 25 38.40 35.31 41.50
CA LEU A 25 38.09 34.93 40.12
C LEU A 25 36.97 33.87 40.02
N ALA A 26 36.77 33.05 41.07
CA ALA A 26 35.66 32.10 41.14
C ALA A 26 34.32 32.77 41.51
N ALA A 27 34.33 33.90 42.22
CA ALA A 27 33.12 34.60 42.67
C ALA A 27 32.46 35.51 41.61
N CYS A 28 33.06 35.67 40.43
CA CYS A 28 32.55 36.54 39.35
C CYS A 28 32.03 35.78 38.11
N ARG A 29 31.78 34.47 38.20
CA ARG A 29 30.90 33.81 37.21
C ARG A 29 29.46 34.09 37.59
N LYS A 30 28.89 35.13 36.97
CA LYS A 30 27.43 35.20 36.81
C LYS A 30 27.03 34.03 35.95
N ASP A 31 26.38 33.05 36.56
CA ASP A 31 25.55 32.10 35.84
C ASP A 31 24.50 32.92 35.08
N GLY A 32 24.66 33.00 33.75
CA GLY A 32 23.53 33.29 32.87
C GLY A 32 22.49 32.18 33.06
N PRO A 33 21.23 32.39 32.62
CA PRO A 33 20.24 31.32 32.70
C PRO A 33 20.83 30.11 31.98
N ALA A 34 21.10 29.07 32.76
CA ALA A 34 21.43 27.76 32.24
C ALA A 34 20.22 27.36 31.39
N ASP A 35 20.46 27.24 30.09
CA ASP A 35 19.61 26.47 29.20
C ASP A 35 19.30 25.17 29.93
N GLU A 36 18.03 25.00 30.33
CA GLU A 36 17.50 23.72 30.79
C GLU A 36 17.69 22.72 29.66
N GLN A 37 18.88 22.13 29.60
CA GLN A 37 19.03 20.79 29.07
C GLN A 37 18.14 19.92 29.94
N ARG A 38 16.88 19.80 29.52
CA ARG A 38 16.01 18.65 29.74
C ARG A 38 16.87 17.42 29.45
N THR A 39 17.53 16.91 30.49
CA THR A 39 17.95 15.53 30.56
C THR A 39 16.66 14.74 30.64
N THR A 40 16.06 14.51 29.48
CA THR A 40 15.02 13.51 29.32
C THR A 40 15.67 12.20 29.72
N GLN A 41 15.43 11.78 30.95
CA GLN A 41 15.71 10.43 31.42
C GLN A 41 15.04 9.52 30.39
N ARG A 42 15.84 8.80 29.57
CA ARG A 42 15.29 7.95 28.51
C ARG A 42 14.41 6.90 29.20
N GLN A 43 13.11 7.00 29.01
CA GLN A 43 12.15 6.00 29.47
C GLN A 43 12.53 4.65 28.85
N THR A 44 12.49 3.60 29.66
CA THR A 44 12.66 2.22 29.21
C THR A 44 11.41 1.77 28.45
N CYS A 45 11.53 0.68 27.70
CA CYS A 45 10.40 0.16 26.92
C CYS A 45 9.21 -0.20 27.82
N VAL A 46 9.46 -0.78 28.99
CA VAL A 46 8.44 -1.22 29.94
C VAL A 46 7.77 -0.06 30.69
N ASP A 47 8.40 1.11 30.77
CA ASP A 47 7.78 2.31 31.36
C ASP A 47 6.56 2.76 30.54
N CYS A 48 6.54 2.48 29.23
CA CYS A 48 5.43 2.77 28.33
C CYS A 48 4.63 1.52 27.92
N HIS A 49 5.22 0.32 27.97
CA HIS A 49 4.60 -0.96 27.60
C HIS A 49 4.46 -1.91 28.81
N ALA A 50 3.96 -1.37 29.92
CA ALA A 50 3.83 -2.12 31.17
C ALA A 50 2.79 -3.25 31.06
N GLU A 51 1.70 -3.03 30.29
CA GLU A 51 0.63 -4.02 30.11
C GLU A 51 1.11 -5.22 29.30
N GLU A 52 1.84 -4.99 28.20
CA GLU A 52 2.40 -6.03 27.37
C GLU A 52 3.49 -6.81 28.11
N SER A 53 4.37 -6.11 28.84
CA SER A 53 5.39 -6.77 29.67
C SER A 53 4.76 -7.69 30.72
N ALA A 54 3.70 -7.23 31.40
CA ALA A 54 2.95 -8.05 32.35
C ALA A 54 2.23 -9.25 31.68
N ALA A 55 1.76 -9.07 30.44
CA ALA A 55 1.15 -10.16 29.68
C ALA A 55 2.18 -11.27 29.35
N PHE A 56 3.40 -10.88 28.95
CA PHE A 56 4.48 -11.79 28.56
C PHE A 56 5.09 -12.57 29.72
N ALA A 57 4.95 -12.09 30.95
CA ALA A 57 5.43 -12.79 32.15
C ALA A 57 4.63 -14.07 32.47
N ARG A 58 3.56 -14.38 31.72
CA ARG A 58 2.72 -15.55 31.94
C ARG A 58 3.13 -16.71 31.01
N GLY A 59 3.50 -17.84 31.62
CA GLY A 59 3.87 -19.07 30.91
C GLY A 59 5.38 -19.23 30.74
N HIS A 60 5.80 -19.75 29.59
CA HIS A 60 7.19 -19.81 29.18
C HIS A 60 7.57 -18.51 28.49
N THR A 61 8.25 -17.62 29.20
CA THR A 61 8.74 -16.35 28.66
C THR A 61 10.10 -16.54 28.01
N HIS A 62 10.31 -15.89 26.88
CA HIS A 62 11.60 -15.89 26.20
C HIS A 62 12.64 -15.11 27.03
N ALA A 63 13.86 -15.64 27.18
CA ALA A 63 14.87 -15.08 28.08
C ALA A 63 15.17 -13.57 27.88
N PRO A 64 15.32 -13.04 26.64
CA PRO A 64 15.50 -11.61 26.43
C PRO A 64 14.33 -10.75 26.93
N VAL A 65 13.11 -11.28 26.95
CA VAL A 65 11.92 -10.59 27.46
C VAL A 65 11.89 -10.65 28.98
N ALA A 66 12.18 -11.80 29.57
CA ALA A 66 12.27 -11.96 31.02
C ALA A 66 13.36 -11.09 31.67
N GLU A 67 14.38 -10.71 30.90
CA GLU A 67 15.48 -9.85 31.33
C GLU A 67 15.30 -8.36 30.92
N ASP A 68 14.11 -7.96 30.45
CA ASP A 68 13.81 -6.59 29.98
C ASP A 68 14.74 -6.08 28.86
N ARG A 69 15.36 -6.98 28.10
CA ARG A 69 16.27 -6.67 26.98
C ARG A 69 15.51 -6.46 25.68
N CYS A 70 14.44 -5.66 25.69
CA CYS A 70 13.59 -5.41 24.52
C CYS A 70 14.37 -4.88 23.31
N ALA A 71 15.39 -4.03 23.57
CA ALA A 71 16.27 -3.45 22.56
C ALA A 71 17.23 -4.47 21.92
N ALA A 72 17.26 -5.74 22.35
CA ALA A 72 17.98 -6.80 21.64
C ALA A 72 17.28 -7.12 20.30
N CYS A 73 15.95 -7.03 20.27
CA CYS A 73 15.15 -7.37 19.09
C CYS A 73 14.46 -6.18 18.45
N HIS A 74 14.04 -5.18 19.24
CA HIS A 74 13.26 -4.04 18.77
C HIS A 74 14.07 -2.75 18.66
N LEU A 75 13.71 -1.90 17.70
CA LEU A 75 14.20 -0.53 17.56
C LEU A 75 13.37 0.42 18.44
N PRO A 76 14.00 1.36 19.15
CA PRO A 76 13.29 2.44 19.83
C PRO A 76 12.56 3.36 18.83
N HIS A 77 11.26 3.56 19.00
CA HIS A 77 10.38 4.23 18.02
C HIS A 77 10.34 5.77 18.17
N GLY A 78 11.52 6.41 18.12
CA GLY A 78 11.72 7.79 18.55
C GLY A 78 11.05 8.93 17.75
N VAL A 79 10.31 8.68 16.66
CA VAL A 79 9.53 9.71 15.91
C VAL A 79 8.41 9.08 15.04
N ILE A 80 8.64 7.87 14.53
CA ILE A 80 7.69 7.13 13.70
C ILE A 80 7.06 6.05 14.59
N GLY A 81 5.77 6.18 14.90
CA GLY A 81 5.09 5.23 15.80
C GLY A 81 5.13 3.79 15.27
N GLY A 82 5.38 2.82 16.14
CA GLY A 82 5.34 1.38 15.83
C GLY A 82 6.54 0.60 16.40
N ALA A 83 6.33 -0.68 16.74
CA ALA A 83 7.40 -1.59 17.13
C ALA A 83 8.05 -2.21 15.89
N HIS A 84 9.35 -1.99 15.71
CA HIS A 84 10.10 -2.50 14.55
C HIS A 84 11.25 -3.38 14.99
N LEU A 85 11.46 -4.49 14.29
CA LEU A 85 12.62 -5.34 14.53
C LEU A 85 13.92 -4.65 14.10
N ARG A 86 15.00 -4.85 14.85
CA ARG A 86 16.35 -4.36 14.55
C ARG A 86 16.91 -4.93 13.26
N GLN A 87 16.53 -6.16 12.95
CA GLN A 87 16.88 -6.87 11.73
C GLN A 87 15.71 -7.76 11.31
N PRO A 88 15.55 -8.05 10.01
CA PRO A 88 14.55 -9.01 9.57
C PRO A 88 14.89 -10.43 10.07
N GLN A 89 13.86 -11.26 10.21
CA GLN A 89 14.04 -12.71 10.38
C GLN A 89 14.55 -13.31 9.05
N PRO A 90 15.36 -14.39 9.09
CA PRO A 90 15.78 -15.15 10.26
C PRO A 90 17.02 -14.56 10.95
N ARG A 91 17.65 -13.55 10.33
CA ARG A 91 18.97 -13.02 10.74
C ARG A 91 18.98 -12.59 12.21
N LEU A 92 17.93 -11.89 12.66
CA LEU A 92 17.78 -11.47 14.05
C LEU A 92 17.86 -12.65 15.05
N CYS A 93 17.11 -13.72 14.78
CA CYS A 93 17.01 -14.87 15.67
C CYS A 93 18.31 -15.67 15.70
N LEU A 94 18.96 -15.81 14.54
CA LEU A 94 20.20 -16.59 14.37
C LEU A 94 21.45 -15.90 14.95
N GLU A 95 21.35 -14.67 15.46
CA GLU A 95 22.42 -14.07 16.27
C GLU A 95 22.64 -14.87 17.55
N CYS A 96 21.55 -15.33 18.17
CA CYS A 96 21.58 -16.14 19.40
C CYS A 96 21.34 -17.63 19.13
N HIS A 97 20.41 -18.00 18.24
CA HIS A 97 20.06 -19.40 17.94
C HIS A 97 20.92 -20.00 16.83
N GLN A 98 22.23 -20.05 17.05
CA GLN A 98 23.21 -20.41 16.01
C GLN A 98 23.08 -21.86 15.53
N GLU A 99 22.61 -22.76 16.40
CA GLU A 99 22.37 -24.17 16.09
C GLU A 99 21.34 -24.37 14.97
N GLN A 100 20.42 -23.42 14.79
CA GLN A 100 19.39 -23.49 13.74
C GLN A 100 19.88 -22.94 12.40
N ARG A 101 21.10 -22.38 12.32
CA ARG A 101 21.63 -21.80 11.08
C ARG A 101 21.66 -22.82 9.94
N ALA A 102 22.15 -24.04 10.21
CA ALA A 102 22.23 -25.09 9.20
C ALA A 102 20.85 -25.44 8.61
N ALA A 103 19.85 -25.58 9.48
CA ALA A 103 18.46 -25.84 9.08
C ALA A 103 17.81 -24.65 8.33
N VAL A 104 18.29 -23.42 8.49
CA VAL A 104 17.80 -22.28 7.69
C VAL A 104 18.54 -22.19 6.34
N THR A 105 19.81 -22.57 6.30
CA THR A 105 20.67 -22.40 5.10
C THR A 105 20.60 -23.55 4.11
N ASP A 106 20.12 -24.73 4.50
CA ASP A 106 19.91 -25.86 3.59
C ASP A 106 18.43 -25.97 3.14
N PRO A 107 18.06 -25.43 1.96
CA PRO A 107 16.68 -25.44 1.51
C PRO A 107 16.17 -26.83 1.09
N ALA A 108 17.06 -27.78 0.77
CA ALA A 108 16.66 -29.09 0.26
C ALA A 108 16.08 -29.99 1.37
N GLY A 109 16.58 -29.82 2.59
CA GLY A 109 16.17 -30.60 3.76
C GLY A 109 15.24 -29.87 4.73
N SER A 110 14.85 -28.62 4.49
CA SER A 110 14.13 -27.82 5.49
C SER A 110 12.64 -27.69 5.25
N HIS A 111 11.89 -27.60 6.36
CA HIS A 111 10.46 -27.35 6.34
C HIS A 111 10.15 -26.02 5.62
N PRO A 112 9.21 -25.94 4.65
CA PRO A 112 9.06 -24.76 3.80
C PRO A 112 8.88 -23.41 4.53
N PRO A 113 8.10 -23.30 5.62
CA PRO A 113 8.04 -22.09 6.45
C PRO A 113 9.40 -21.65 7.03
N LEU A 114 10.31 -22.58 7.30
CA LEU A 114 11.65 -22.30 7.81
C LEU A 114 12.57 -21.74 6.72
N ARG A 115 12.41 -22.18 5.46
CA ARG A 115 13.20 -21.66 4.32
C ARG A 115 12.96 -20.17 4.07
N GLY A 116 11.74 -19.70 4.33
CA GLY A 116 11.40 -18.27 4.29
C GLY A 116 12.03 -17.45 5.43
N GLY A 117 12.60 -18.12 6.43
CA GLY A 117 13.24 -17.48 7.58
C GLY A 117 12.26 -16.92 8.60
N ASP A 118 10.97 -17.23 8.50
CA ASP A 118 9.91 -16.68 9.37
C ASP A 118 9.75 -17.52 10.66
N CYS A 119 10.71 -17.42 11.57
CA CYS A 119 10.71 -18.15 12.84
C CYS A 119 9.42 -17.88 13.66
N SER A 120 8.95 -16.63 13.65
CA SER A 120 7.76 -16.18 14.39
C SER A 120 6.43 -16.76 13.90
N ARG A 121 6.43 -17.45 12.75
CA ARG A 121 5.24 -18.12 12.24
C ARG A 121 4.91 -19.38 13.04
N CYS A 122 5.94 -19.98 13.65
CA CYS A 122 5.86 -21.20 14.43
C CYS A 122 6.12 -20.96 15.92
N HIS A 123 7.01 -20.04 16.27
CA HIS A 123 7.36 -19.70 17.65
C HIS A 123 6.82 -18.33 18.04
N ASP A 124 6.35 -18.19 19.26
CA ASP A 124 6.03 -16.89 19.85
C ASP A 124 7.31 -16.30 20.47
N PRO A 125 7.93 -15.27 19.87
CA PRO A 125 9.23 -14.78 20.32
C PRO A 125 9.19 -14.06 21.67
N HIS A 126 8.00 -13.82 22.23
CA HIS A 126 7.83 -13.17 23.53
C HIS A 126 7.51 -14.18 24.62
N HIS A 127 6.44 -14.95 24.46
CA HIS A 127 6.05 -15.96 25.43
C HIS A 127 5.06 -16.99 24.87
N SER A 128 4.98 -18.17 25.48
CA SER A 128 3.90 -19.12 25.19
C SER A 128 3.47 -19.90 26.42
N HIS A 129 2.27 -20.46 26.39
CA HIS A 129 1.79 -21.45 27.34
C HIS A 129 2.48 -22.82 27.22
N HIS A 130 3.25 -23.06 26.15
CA HIS A 130 3.93 -24.34 25.92
C HIS A 130 5.46 -24.19 25.83
N PRO A 131 6.23 -25.26 26.12
CA PRO A 131 7.68 -25.27 25.98
C PRO A 131 8.13 -24.88 24.56
N GLN A 132 9.38 -24.41 24.44
CA GLN A 132 9.96 -23.95 23.17
C GLN A 132 9.17 -22.81 22.50
N LEU A 133 8.36 -22.09 23.28
CA LEU A 133 7.56 -20.97 22.82
C LEU A 133 6.56 -21.34 21.72
N LEU A 134 6.05 -22.57 21.74
CA LEU A 134 5.12 -23.03 20.73
C LEU A 134 3.68 -22.62 21.07
N PRO A 135 2.89 -22.11 20.14
CA PRO A 135 1.49 -21.73 20.36
C PRO A 135 0.52 -22.92 20.51
N ALA A 136 0.97 -24.15 20.17
CA ALA A 136 0.26 -25.41 20.36
C ALA A 136 1.27 -26.56 20.44
N VAL A 137 0.85 -27.78 20.82
CA VAL A 137 1.72 -28.97 20.94
C VAL A 137 1.14 -30.18 20.21
N GLY A 138 1.97 -31.20 19.97
CA GLY A 138 1.54 -32.45 19.32
C GLY A 138 1.02 -32.24 17.89
N ALA A 139 0.13 -33.10 17.42
CA ALA A 139 -0.45 -32.98 16.08
C ALA A 139 -1.28 -31.70 15.90
N ASP A 140 -1.89 -31.17 16.96
CA ASP A 140 -2.67 -29.92 16.89
C ASP A 140 -1.82 -28.73 16.44
N PHE A 141 -0.52 -28.72 16.78
CA PHE A 141 0.42 -27.73 16.25
C PHE A 141 0.59 -27.83 14.73
N CYS A 142 0.79 -29.06 14.22
CA CYS A 142 0.95 -29.32 12.80
C CYS A 142 -0.31 -28.93 12.01
N PHE A 143 -1.49 -29.22 12.56
CA PHE A 143 -2.78 -28.95 11.90
C PHE A 143 -3.18 -27.47 11.85
N ARG A 144 -2.40 -26.57 12.45
CA ARG A 144 -2.56 -25.12 12.22
C ARG A 144 -2.21 -24.72 10.78
N CYS A 145 -1.42 -25.54 10.09
CA CYS A 145 -1.02 -25.33 8.70
C CYS A 145 -1.37 -26.52 7.79
N HIS A 146 -1.33 -27.75 8.30
CA HIS A 146 -1.65 -28.95 7.54
C HIS A 146 -3.12 -29.32 7.70
N GLU A 147 -3.75 -29.76 6.60
CA GLU A 147 -5.13 -30.24 6.67
C GLU A 147 -5.22 -31.50 7.53
N GLN A 148 -6.18 -31.51 8.45
CA GLN A 148 -6.36 -32.61 9.39
C GLN A 148 -7.11 -33.80 8.79
N ALA A 149 -8.00 -33.55 7.81
CA ALA A 149 -8.86 -34.58 7.23
C ALA A 149 -8.10 -35.80 6.65
N PRO A 150 -6.97 -35.64 5.92
CA PRO A 150 -6.19 -36.77 5.43
C PRO A 150 -5.65 -37.72 6.51
N PHE A 151 -5.46 -37.22 7.74
CA PHE A 151 -4.88 -37.99 8.86
C PHE A 151 -5.96 -38.62 9.76
N ARG A 152 -7.23 -38.28 9.55
CA ARG A 152 -8.37 -38.76 10.36
C ARG A 152 -9.30 -39.68 9.57
N LYS A 153 -8.72 -40.56 8.76
CA LYS A 153 -9.46 -41.60 8.02
C LYS A 153 -9.75 -42.84 8.89
N PRO A 154 -10.63 -43.76 8.46
CA PRO A 154 -11.01 -44.93 9.26
C PRO A 154 -9.84 -45.85 9.63
N VAL A 155 -8.89 -46.06 8.71
CA VAL A 155 -7.69 -46.87 8.96
C VAL A 155 -6.53 -45.92 9.21
N GLN A 156 -6.12 -45.77 10.47
CA GLN A 156 -5.00 -44.94 10.88
C GLN A 156 -3.79 -45.80 11.22
N HIS A 157 -2.61 -45.32 10.84
CA HIS A 157 -1.36 -45.95 11.20
C HIS A 157 -1.10 -45.71 12.70
N ALA A 158 -0.76 -46.79 13.42
CA ALA A 158 -0.62 -46.77 14.87
C ALA A 158 0.28 -45.64 15.43
N PRO A 159 1.41 -45.26 14.78
CA PRO A 159 2.23 -44.13 15.23
C PRO A 159 1.48 -42.79 15.36
N LEU A 160 0.40 -42.56 14.62
CA LEU A 160 -0.41 -41.34 14.77
C LEU A 160 -1.07 -41.21 16.16
N SER A 161 -1.28 -42.33 16.85
CA SER A 161 -1.84 -42.37 18.20
C SER A 161 -0.77 -42.59 19.29
N ALA A 162 0.50 -42.72 18.91
CA ALA A 162 1.62 -42.83 19.86
C ALA A 162 1.94 -41.47 20.50
N PRO A 163 2.63 -41.41 21.65
CA PRO A 163 2.95 -40.14 22.32
C PRO A 163 3.69 -39.12 21.43
N GLU A 164 4.63 -39.57 20.61
CA GLU A 164 5.42 -38.74 19.70
C GLU A 164 4.69 -38.40 18.38
N GLN A 165 3.59 -39.09 18.06
CA GLN A 165 2.71 -38.80 16.91
C GLN A 165 3.49 -38.63 15.59
N CYS A 166 3.32 -37.49 14.92
CA CYS A 166 4.02 -37.14 13.68
C CYS A 166 5.54 -37.20 13.83
N LEU A 167 6.06 -36.84 15.01
CA LEU A 167 7.49 -36.77 15.28
C LEU A 167 8.14 -38.14 15.44
N SER A 168 7.37 -39.24 15.52
CA SER A 168 7.94 -40.59 15.45
C SER A 168 8.65 -40.83 14.11
N CYS A 169 8.14 -40.25 13.03
CA CYS A 169 8.67 -40.43 11.68
C CYS A 169 9.27 -39.14 11.11
N HIS A 170 8.79 -37.96 11.50
CA HIS A 170 9.20 -36.68 10.94
C HIS A 170 10.13 -35.86 11.86
N GLN A 171 10.90 -34.97 11.24
CA GLN A 171 11.64 -33.88 11.89
C GLN A 171 10.97 -32.53 11.57
N SER A 172 10.91 -31.61 12.54
CA SER A 172 10.13 -30.36 12.41
C SER A 172 10.87 -29.21 11.72
N HIS A 173 12.21 -29.22 11.71
CA HIS A 173 13.03 -28.15 11.15
C HIS A 173 13.73 -28.57 9.86
N HIS A 174 14.58 -29.59 9.96
CA HIS A 174 15.40 -30.08 8.85
C HIS A 174 15.58 -31.58 8.94
N SER A 175 15.71 -32.23 7.77
CA SER A 175 16.25 -33.57 7.63
C SER A 175 16.81 -33.75 6.22
N ASP A 176 17.84 -34.59 6.10
CA ASP A 176 18.41 -35.01 4.81
C ASP A 176 17.46 -35.86 3.96
N GLN A 177 16.28 -36.24 4.48
CA GLN A 177 15.34 -37.15 3.86
C GLN A 177 14.00 -36.44 3.62
N SER A 178 13.57 -36.35 2.37
CA SER A 178 12.29 -35.71 2.01
C SER A 178 11.08 -36.63 2.26
N PRO A 179 9.92 -36.12 2.74
CA PRO A 179 9.64 -34.76 3.19
C PRO A 179 9.83 -34.62 4.72
N LEU A 180 11.08 -34.54 5.16
CA LEU A 180 11.51 -34.46 6.56
C LEU A 180 11.43 -35.76 7.37
N LEU A 181 11.73 -36.90 6.77
CA LEU A 181 11.76 -38.18 7.50
C LEU A 181 12.98 -38.28 8.41
N ARG A 182 12.90 -38.97 9.54
CA ARG A 182 14.07 -39.16 10.44
C ARG A 182 15.20 -39.96 9.81
N GLN A 183 14.88 -40.83 8.86
CA GLN A 183 15.80 -41.62 8.07
C GLN A 183 15.14 -41.98 6.73
N ALA A 184 15.85 -42.64 5.82
CA ALA A 184 15.29 -43.07 4.55
C ALA A 184 14.03 -43.93 4.77
N ALA A 185 13.05 -43.81 3.87
CA ALA A 185 11.71 -44.38 4.07
C ALA A 185 11.72 -45.89 4.34
N ALA A 186 12.44 -46.68 3.54
CA ALA A 186 12.51 -48.13 3.70
C ALA A 186 13.07 -48.56 5.08
N PRO A 187 14.27 -48.15 5.52
CA PRO A 187 14.75 -48.50 6.85
C PRO A 187 13.90 -47.93 7.98
N LEU A 188 13.22 -46.78 7.79
CA LEU A 188 12.27 -46.24 8.78
C LEU A 188 11.09 -47.20 8.99
N CYS A 189 10.42 -47.61 7.92
CA CYS A 189 9.33 -48.58 7.98
C CYS A 189 9.81 -49.91 8.58
N LEU A 190 10.95 -50.43 8.08
CA LEU A 190 11.48 -51.72 8.50
C LEU A 190 11.95 -51.77 9.96
N SER A 191 12.19 -50.63 10.59
CA SER A 191 12.51 -50.56 12.02
C SER A 191 11.34 -51.01 12.91
N CYS A 192 10.11 -50.90 12.41
CA CYS A 192 8.88 -51.31 13.07
C CYS A 192 8.16 -52.46 12.35
N HIS A 193 8.45 -52.67 11.05
CA HIS A 193 7.92 -53.74 10.20
C HIS A 193 9.06 -54.59 9.62
N PRO A 194 9.64 -55.53 10.37
CA PRO A 194 10.73 -56.36 9.88
C PRO A 194 10.26 -57.32 8.76
N ALA A 195 10.97 -57.35 7.63
CA ALA A 195 10.58 -58.14 6.46
C ALA A 195 10.55 -59.67 6.70
N GLU A 196 11.29 -60.16 7.69
CA GLU A 196 11.33 -61.57 8.10
C GLU A 196 10.15 -61.95 9.02
N GLU A 197 9.36 -60.98 9.45
CA GLU A 197 8.23 -61.23 10.35
C GLU A 197 7.06 -61.88 9.57
N SER A 198 6.53 -62.98 10.11
CA SER A 198 5.46 -63.76 9.48
C SER A 198 4.23 -62.91 9.09
N ALA A 199 3.90 -61.89 9.88
CA ALA A 199 2.78 -60.99 9.62
C ALA A 199 2.99 -60.14 8.36
N GLN A 200 4.21 -59.64 8.12
CA GLN A 200 4.53 -58.88 6.92
C GLN A 200 4.52 -59.76 5.69
N LEU A 201 5.13 -60.96 5.76
CA LEU A 201 5.16 -61.89 4.65
C LEU A 201 3.74 -62.35 4.26
N GLN A 202 2.89 -62.64 5.24
CA GLN A 202 1.48 -62.98 5.01
C GLN A 202 0.70 -61.81 4.39
N GLY A 203 0.91 -60.59 4.89
CA GLY A 203 0.29 -59.37 4.35
C GLY A 203 0.68 -59.06 2.90
N HIS A 204 1.84 -59.52 2.46
CA HIS A 204 2.34 -59.39 1.09
C HIS A 204 2.22 -60.69 0.28
N HIS A 205 1.28 -61.57 0.62
CA HIS A 205 1.00 -62.80 -0.14
C HIS A 205 2.20 -63.75 -0.31
N GLY A 206 3.12 -63.77 0.66
CA GLY A 206 4.33 -64.59 0.60
C GLY A 206 5.51 -63.95 -0.13
N TYR A 207 5.37 -62.69 -0.58
CA TYR A 207 6.45 -61.95 -1.25
C TYR A 207 7.25 -61.09 -0.27
N GLN A 208 8.57 -61.10 -0.40
CA GLN A 208 9.46 -60.25 0.39
C GLN A 208 9.52 -58.84 -0.23
N VAL A 209 8.85 -57.87 0.42
CA VAL A 209 8.91 -56.45 0.06
C VAL A 209 9.79 -55.72 1.06
N THR A 210 10.94 -55.22 0.61
CA THR A 210 11.97 -54.60 1.45
C THR A 210 12.18 -53.12 1.14
N ASP A 211 11.62 -52.59 0.04
CA ASP A 211 11.74 -51.19 -0.35
C ASP A 211 10.43 -50.64 -0.92
N ASN A 212 10.46 -49.36 -1.33
CA ASN A 212 9.38 -48.69 -2.06
C ASN A 212 7.97 -48.81 -1.44
N CYS A 213 7.88 -48.94 -0.11
CA CYS A 213 6.62 -49.12 0.60
C CYS A 213 5.59 -48.02 0.27
N LEU A 214 6.05 -46.78 0.10
CA LEU A 214 5.22 -45.61 -0.22
C LEU A 214 4.62 -45.64 -1.64
N ALA A 215 5.09 -46.53 -2.53
CA ALA A 215 4.47 -46.72 -3.84
C ALA A 215 3.08 -47.35 -3.72
N CYS A 216 2.85 -48.16 -2.68
CA CYS A 216 1.60 -48.89 -2.45
C CYS A 216 0.82 -48.39 -1.24
N HIS A 217 1.52 -47.91 -0.22
CA HIS A 217 0.93 -47.52 1.06
C HIS A 217 0.82 -46.00 1.23
N GLU A 218 -0.28 -45.58 1.87
CA GLU A 218 -0.43 -44.28 2.51
C GLU A 218 -0.06 -44.44 4.00
N PRO A 219 1.13 -43.99 4.44
CA PRO A 219 1.70 -44.34 5.74
C PRO A 219 1.01 -43.65 6.92
N HIS A 220 0.07 -42.73 6.69
CA HIS A 220 -0.63 -42.01 7.75
C HIS A 220 -2.01 -42.61 8.01
N ALA A 221 -2.94 -42.40 7.08
CA ALA A 221 -4.29 -42.89 7.22
C ALA A 221 -4.94 -43.03 5.84
N THR A 222 -5.81 -44.03 5.71
CA THR A 222 -6.54 -44.33 4.47
C THR A 222 -7.91 -44.92 4.80
N ASP A 223 -8.72 -45.08 3.77
CA ASP A 223 -10.00 -45.78 3.84
C ASP A 223 -9.82 -47.28 3.54
N SER A 224 -8.68 -47.66 2.94
CA SER A 224 -8.38 -49.04 2.53
C SER A 224 -7.68 -49.85 3.65
N PRO A 225 -8.02 -51.13 3.83
CA PRO A 225 -7.29 -52.01 4.74
C PRO A 225 -5.79 -52.08 4.42
N GLY A 226 -4.97 -52.31 5.45
CA GLY A 226 -3.52 -52.47 5.30
C GLY A 226 -2.79 -51.20 4.89
N LEU A 227 -3.36 -50.02 5.12
CA LEU A 227 -2.79 -48.72 4.73
C LEU A 227 -2.54 -48.59 3.22
N MET A 228 -3.26 -49.31 2.38
CA MET A 228 -3.12 -49.20 0.93
C MET A 228 -3.63 -47.85 0.43
N ARG A 229 -3.01 -47.33 -0.64
CA ARG A 229 -3.51 -46.17 -1.38
C ARG A 229 -4.95 -46.41 -1.88
N ALA A 230 -5.65 -45.32 -2.18
CA ALA A 230 -7.09 -45.38 -2.47
C ALA A 230 -7.45 -46.28 -3.66
N ARG A 231 -6.54 -46.41 -4.64
CA ARG A 231 -6.70 -47.29 -5.81
C ARG A 231 -5.52 -48.23 -5.90
N VAL A 232 -5.81 -49.52 -5.93
CA VAL A 232 -4.82 -50.59 -6.07
C VAL A 232 -5.12 -51.30 -7.38
N HIS A 233 -4.10 -51.51 -8.18
CA HIS A 233 -4.18 -52.25 -9.43
C HIS A 233 -4.62 -53.69 -9.14
N GLU A 234 -5.59 -54.20 -9.89
CA GLU A 234 -6.29 -55.46 -9.56
C GLU A 234 -5.36 -56.68 -9.41
N PRO A 235 -4.32 -56.88 -10.26
CA PRO A 235 -3.32 -57.94 -10.04
C PRO A 235 -2.60 -57.87 -8.69
N VAL A 236 -2.34 -56.65 -8.17
CA VAL A 236 -1.70 -56.46 -6.86
C VAL A 236 -2.65 -56.87 -5.75
N ARG A 237 -3.93 -56.50 -5.86
CA ARG A 237 -4.97 -56.87 -4.88
C ARG A 237 -5.15 -58.39 -4.76
N ARG A 238 -4.92 -59.13 -5.85
CA ARG A 238 -5.01 -60.59 -5.89
C ARG A 238 -3.72 -61.31 -5.53
N GLY A 239 -2.62 -60.59 -5.31
CA GLY A 239 -1.30 -61.19 -5.11
C GLY A 239 -0.75 -61.89 -6.36
N GLU A 240 -1.20 -61.51 -7.56
CA GLU A 240 -0.80 -62.12 -8.83
C GLU A 240 0.50 -61.50 -9.38
N CYS A 241 1.49 -61.25 -8.51
CA CYS A 241 2.73 -60.54 -8.86
C CYS A 241 3.50 -61.23 -9.99
N HIS A 242 3.47 -62.57 -10.02
CA HIS A 242 4.12 -63.42 -11.03
C HIS A 242 3.65 -63.16 -12.48
N ARG A 243 2.51 -62.49 -12.68
CA ARG A 243 2.02 -62.13 -14.03
C ARG A 243 2.82 -60.99 -14.65
N CYS A 244 3.47 -60.18 -13.82
CA CYS A 244 4.19 -58.99 -14.25
C CYS A 244 5.64 -58.94 -13.74
N HIS A 245 6.00 -59.76 -12.76
CA HIS A 245 7.33 -59.85 -12.17
C HIS A 245 7.87 -61.28 -12.29
N GLU A 246 9.16 -61.39 -12.51
CA GLU A 246 9.89 -62.64 -12.33
C GLU A 246 9.98 -62.91 -10.83
N VAL A 247 9.65 -64.14 -10.41
CA VAL A 247 9.64 -64.53 -9.00
C VAL A 247 10.64 -65.65 -8.77
N ALA A 248 11.62 -65.42 -7.89
CA ALA A 248 12.57 -66.44 -7.43
C ALA A 248 12.70 -66.36 -5.91
N ASP A 249 12.46 -67.47 -5.20
CA ASP A 249 12.58 -67.57 -3.74
C ASP A 249 11.80 -66.48 -2.97
N GLY A 250 10.61 -66.10 -3.47
CA GLY A 250 9.76 -65.06 -2.86
C GLY A 250 10.21 -63.62 -3.16
N GLN A 251 11.32 -63.43 -3.89
CA GLN A 251 11.79 -62.13 -4.35
C GLN A 251 11.18 -61.79 -5.71
N LEU A 252 10.75 -60.53 -5.85
CA LEU A 252 10.22 -59.97 -7.09
C LEU A 252 11.35 -59.29 -7.87
N ARG A 253 11.45 -59.61 -9.16
CA ARG A 253 12.35 -58.95 -10.10
C ARG A 253 11.55 -58.42 -11.28
N ARG A 254 11.90 -57.23 -11.75
CA ARG A 254 11.29 -56.65 -12.94
C ARG A 254 11.73 -57.47 -14.17
N PRO A 255 10.81 -57.99 -14.99
CA PRO A 255 11.17 -58.72 -16.21
C PRO A 255 11.62 -57.76 -17.31
N GLU A 256 12.45 -58.25 -18.23
CA GLU A 256 12.51 -57.70 -19.59
C GLU A 256 11.43 -58.34 -20.47
N PRO A 257 10.80 -57.61 -21.41
CA PRO A 257 11.14 -56.26 -21.88
C PRO A 257 10.31 -55.13 -21.23
N ASP A 258 10.65 -53.89 -21.62
CA ASP A 258 10.02 -52.60 -21.30
C ASP A 258 8.58 -52.66 -20.73
N ALA A 259 8.37 -51.95 -19.61
CA ALA A 259 7.08 -51.92 -18.91
C ALA A 259 5.93 -51.49 -19.82
N GLY A 260 6.17 -50.60 -20.79
CA GLY A 260 5.16 -50.19 -21.76
C GLY A 260 4.67 -51.32 -22.68
N GLN A 261 5.51 -52.32 -22.96
CA GLN A 261 5.10 -53.53 -23.68
C GLN A 261 4.32 -54.48 -22.78
N LEU A 262 4.74 -54.67 -21.53
CA LEU A 262 4.03 -55.49 -20.56
C LEU A 262 2.61 -54.97 -20.30
N CYS A 263 2.46 -53.65 -20.09
CA CYS A 263 1.15 -53.02 -19.88
C CYS A 263 0.17 -53.30 -21.03
N ARG A 264 0.64 -53.28 -22.28
CA ARG A 264 -0.21 -53.45 -23.48
C ARG A 264 -0.66 -54.88 -23.74
N GLN A 265 -0.15 -55.86 -23.01
CA GLN A 265 -0.69 -57.22 -23.05
C GLN A 265 -2.11 -57.28 -22.47
N CYS A 266 -2.46 -56.33 -21.60
CA CYS A 266 -3.76 -56.22 -20.95
C CYS A 266 -4.49 -54.90 -21.26
N HIS A 267 -3.76 -53.81 -21.50
CA HIS A 267 -4.31 -52.48 -21.79
C HIS A 267 -4.23 -52.17 -23.29
N ASP A 268 -5.38 -52.18 -23.96
CA ASP A 268 -5.46 -51.99 -25.41
C ASP A 268 -5.27 -50.51 -25.82
N PRO A 269 -4.21 -50.18 -26.57
CA PRO A 269 -3.96 -48.82 -27.05
C PRO A 269 -4.92 -48.37 -28.16
N ASP A 270 -5.65 -49.26 -28.84
CA ASP A 270 -6.62 -48.89 -29.87
C ASP A 270 -7.89 -48.23 -29.29
N HIS A 271 -8.11 -48.39 -27.98
CA HIS A 271 -9.12 -47.66 -27.21
C HIS A 271 -8.61 -46.31 -26.67
N TRP A 272 -7.34 -45.98 -26.91
CA TRP A 272 -6.77 -44.68 -26.56
C TRP A 272 -6.70 -43.78 -27.79
N PRO A 273 -7.00 -42.48 -27.69
CA PRO A 273 -6.76 -41.56 -28.79
C PRO A 273 -5.28 -41.64 -29.18
N ARG A 274 -4.98 -41.65 -30.47
CA ARG A 274 -3.59 -41.64 -30.95
C ARG A 274 -2.90 -40.37 -30.46
N SER A 275 -2.04 -40.54 -29.47
CA SER A 275 -1.27 -39.46 -28.84
C SER A 275 0.09 -39.31 -29.51
N ASN A 276 0.46 -38.07 -29.84
CA ASN A 276 1.83 -37.72 -30.22
C ASN A 276 2.63 -37.12 -29.04
N HIS A 277 2.07 -37.12 -27.83
CA HIS A 277 2.77 -36.65 -26.63
C HIS A 277 3.91 -37.63 -26.29
N PRO A 278 5.19 -37.21 -26.23
CA PRO A 278 6.34 -38.12 -26.25
C PRO A 278 6.28 -39.26 -25.22
N PRO A 279 5.97 -39.04 -23.93
CA PRO A 279 5.88 -40.15 -22.97
C PRO A 279 4.84 -41.21 -23.32
N SER A 280 3.72 -40.80 -23.93
CA SER A 280 2.66 -41.71 -24.37
C SER A 280 3.00 -42.40 -25.70
N ARG A 281 3.56 -41.64 -26.65
CA ARG A 281 4.03 -42.15 -27.96
C ARG A 281 5.13 -43.20 -27.79
N ASP A 282 6.06 -42.94 -26.87
CA ASP A 282 7.26 -43.74 -26.66
C ASP A 282 7.02 -44.89 -25.65
N ARG A 283 5.79 -45.00 -25.10
CA ARG A 283 5.29 -46.06 -24.17
C ARG A 283 5.89 -45.99 -22.77
N ASP A 284 6.36 -44.83 -22.37
CA ASP A 284 6.88 -44.56 -21.03
C ASP A 284 5.75 -44.29 -20.02
N CYS A 285 4.80 -45.24 -19.91
CA CYS A 285 3.60 -45.08 -19.08
C CYS A 285 3.93 -44.77 -17.61
N LEU A 286 5.04 -45.35 -17.11
CA LEU A 286 5.49 -45.21 -15.72
C LEU A 286 6.16 -43.86 -15.41
N GLN A 287 6.27 -42.93 -16.36
CA GLN A 287 6.61 -41.54 -16.01
C GLN A 287 5.44 -40.83 -15.33
N CYS A 288 4.21 -41.23 -15.67
CA CYS A 288 2.99 -40.57 -15.23
C CYS A 288 2.13 -41.45 -14.32
N HIS A 289 2.14 -42.76 -14.56
CA HIS A 289 1.32 -43.74 -13.85
C HIS A 289 2.14 -44.62 -12.90
N ASN A 290 1.52 -45.08 -11.82
CA ASN A 290 2.02 -46.13 -10.95
C ASN A 290 1.29 -47.43 -11.29
N ALA A 291 2.00 -48.49 -11.66
CA ALA A 291 1.38 -49.77 -12.05
C ALA A 291 0.81 -50.58 -10.88
N HIS A 292 1.09 -50.20 -9.64
CA HIS A 292 0.70 -50.96 -8.45
C HIS A 292 -0.45 -50.30 -7.69
N ALA A 293 -0.30 -49.03 -7.30
CA ALA A 293 -1.34 -48.30 -6.59
C ALA A 293 -1.13 -46.78 -6.69
N ALA A 294 -2.22 -46.02 -6.59
CA ALA A 294 -2.16 -44.58 -6.44
C ALA A 294 -3.44 -44.05 -5.80
N ASP A 295 -3.43 -42.81 -5.34
CA ASP A 295 -4.66 -42.17 -4.85
C ASP A 295 -5.49 -41.55 -5.98
N GLN A 296 -4.82 -41.23 -7.09
CA GLN A 296 -5.41 -40.54 -8.23
C GLN A 296 -6.13 -41.52 -9.18
N PRO A 297 -7.18 -41.08 -9.90
CA PRO A 297 -7.80 -41.84 -10.98
C PRO A 297 -6.77 -42.32 -12.02
N ALA A 298 -7.07 -43.44 -12.69
CA ALA A 298 -6.17 -44.06 -13.68
C ALA A 298 -4.74 -44.33 -13.15
N LEU A 299 -4.56 -44.42 -11.83
CA LEU A 299 -3.28 -44.67 -11.17
C LEU A 299 -2.19 -43.62 -11.48
N LEU A 300 -2.54 -42.33 -11.61
CA LEU A 300 -1.51 -41.28 -11.73
C LEU A 300 -0.62 -41.22 -10.47
N GLN A 301 0.69 -41.11 -10.65
CA GLN A 301 1.65 -41.07 -9.54
C GLN A 301 1.41 -39.89 -8.58
N GLN A 302 0.91 -38.78 -9.12
CA GLN A 302 0.66 -37.53 -8.41
C GLN A 302 -0.54 -36.82 -9.06
N PRO A 303 -1.16 -35.82 -8.40
CA PRO A 303 -2.17 -34.99 -9.03
C PRO A 303 -1.68 -34.41 -10.37
N ALA A 304 -2.56 -34.39 -11.38
CA ALA A 304 -2.20 -34.06 -12.77
C ALA A 304 -1.40 -32.75 -12.88
N GLY A 305 -1.81 -31.68 -12.19
CA GLY A 305 -1.06 -30.42 -12.20
C GLY A 305 0.40 -30.54 -11.76
N ARG A 306 0.66 -31.25 -10.65
CA ARG A 306 2.03 -31.46 -10.18
C ARG A 306 2.82 -32.37 -11.11
N LEU A 307 2.16 -33.31 -11.77
CA LEU A 307 2.79 -34.21 -12.71
C LEU A 307 3.18 -33.49 -14.01
N CYS A 308 2.26 -32.73 -14.61
CA CYS A 308 2.50 -31.98 -15.83
C CYS A 308 3.62 -30.94 -15.64
N LEU A 309 3.61 -30.22 -14.50
CA LEU A 309 4.58 -29.15 -14.21
C LEU A 309 6.00 -29.65 -13.90
N GLN A 310 6.23 -30.96 -13.81
CA GLN A 310 7.59 -31.51 -13.74
C GLN A 310 8.34 -31.37 -15.07
N CYS A 311 7.61 -31.26 -16.19
CA CYS A 311 8.17 -31.13 -17.52
C CYS A 311 7.68 -29.89 -18.28
N HIS A 312 6.48 -29.38 -17.97
CA HIS A 312 5.88 -28.23 -18.63
C HIS A 312 5.98 -26.96 -17.78
N ASP A 313 6.54 -25.90 -18.34
CA ASP A 313 6.53 -24.57 -17.74
C ASP A 313 5.37 -23.74 -18.33
N PRO A 314 4.40 -23.29 -17.51
CA PRO A 314 3.24 -22.53 -17.96
C PRO A 314 3.55 -21.06 -18.27
N GLY A 315 4.76 -20.52 -18.02
CA GLY A 315 5.05 -19.13 -18.35
C GLY A 315 6.52 -18.74 -18.45
N PRO A 316 6.80 -17.43 -18.55
CA PRO A 316 8.14 -16.95 -18.86
C PRO A 316 9.09 -17.14 -17.67
N THR A 317 10.22 -17.81 -17.91
CA THR A 317 11.29 -18.05 -16.92
C THR A 317 12.02 -16.77 -16.48
N ASP A 318 11.83 -15.68 -17.23
CA ASP A 318 12.73 -14.51 -17.18
C ASP A 318 12.15 -13.32 -16.40
N HIS A 319 10.88 -13.38 -15.95
CA HIS A 319 10.24 -12.30 -15.20
C HIS A 319 9.36 -12.83 -14.05
N PRO A 320 9.29 -12.10 -12.91
CA PRO A 320 8.43 -12.49 -11.80
C PRO A 320 6.96 -12.44 -12.24
N THR A 321 6.27 -13.56 -12.10
CA THR A 321 4.86 -13.68 -12.45
C THR A 321 4.00 -12.90 -11.44
N ARG A 322 3.10 -12.05 -11.93
CA ARG A 322 2.23 -11.19 -11.10
C ARG A 322 0.79 -11.66 -11.06
N SER A 323 0.34 -12.38 -12.09
CA SER A 323 -0.98 -12.99 -12.11
C SER A 323 -0.95 -14.39 -12.70
N HIS A 324 -1.77 -15.27 -12.11
CA HIS A 324 -1.97 -16.64 -12.57
C HIS A 324 -3.45 -16.86 -12.82
N HIS A 325 -3.75 -17.62 -13.86
CA HIS A 325 -5.08 -18.09 -14.14
C HIS A 325 -5.44 -19.17 -13.11
N ALA A 326 -6.63 -19.07 -12.51
CA ALA A 326 -7.00 -19.93 -11.38
C ALA A 326 -6.88 -21.44 -11.68
N PRO A 327 -7.32 -21.96 -12.85
CA PRO A 327 -7.10 -23.37 -13.19
C PRO A 327 -5.63 -23.79 -13.21
N VAL A 328 -4.72 -22.91 -13.66
CA VAL A 328 -3.28 -23.21 -13.70
C VAL A 328 -2.67 -23.17 -12.30
N ARG A 329 -2.98 -22.13 -11.51
CA ARG A 329 -2.54 -22.02 -10.12
C ARG A 329 -2.95 -23.24 -9.28
N ASP A 330 -4.16 -23.75 -9.53
CA ASP A 330 -4.74 -24.86 -8.79
C ASP A 330 -4.41 -26.23 -9.41
N GLY A 331 -3.58 -26.28 -10.47
CA GLY A 331 -3.12 -27.52 -11.10
C GLY A 331 -4.21 -28.28 -11.87
N ARG A 332 -5.30 -27.62 -12.27
CA ARG A 332 -6.42 -28.19 -13.00
C ARG A 332 -6.21 -28.13 -14.51
N CYS A 333 -5.06 -28.63 -14.97
CA CYS A 333 -4.64 -28.59 -16.37
C CYS A 333 -5.65 -29.29 -17.30
N LEU A 334 -6.24 -30.39 -16.82
CA LEU A 334 -7.19 -31.22 -17.56
C LEU A 334 -8.61 -30.62 -17.64
N GLU A 335 -8.84 -29.39 -17.20
CA GLU A 335 -10.07 -28.64 -17.54
C GLU A 335 -9.97 -28.00 -18.92
N CYS A 336 -8.75 -27.72 -19.36
CA CYS A 336 -8.46 -27.04 -20.62
C CYS A 336 -7.73 -27.93 -21.62
N HIS A 337 -6.85 -28.78 -21.11
CA HIS A 337 -6.05 -29.70 -21.91
C HIS A 337 -6.68 -31.08 -21.95
N GLN A 338 -6.54 -31.75 -23.09
CA GLN A 338 -6.94 -33.14 -23.27
C GLN A 338 -5.70 -34.03 -23.16
N GLU A 339 -5.70 -34.94 -22.19
CA GLU A 339 -4.68 -35.96 -22.07
C GLU A 339 -4.71 -36.92 -23.27
N HIS A 340 -3.53 -37.38 -23.68
CA HIS A 340 -3.36 -38.35 -24.77
C HIS A 340 -4.00 -37.97 -26.12
N ALA A 341 -4.23 -36.67 -26.37
CA ALA A 341 -4.91 -36.21 -27.57
C ALA A 341 -4.02 -36.15 -28.83
N PRO A 342 -4.60 -36.36 -30.03
CA PRO A 342 -3.95 -36.01 -31.29
C PRO A 342 -3.80 -34.47 -31.42
N PRO A 343 -2.92 -33.98 -32.32
CA PRO A 343 -2.44 -32.60 -32.36
C PRO A 343 -3.41 -31.56 -32.94
N ALA A 344 -4.72 -31.60 -32.63
CA ALA A 344 -5.53 -30.41 -32.84
C ALA A 344 -5.13 -29.36 -31.78
N ALA A 345 -4.49 -28.28 -32.23
CA ALA A 345 -4.00 -27.11 -31.49
C ALA A 345 -3.61 -27.34 -30.01
N ARG A 346 -2.33 -27.69 -29.75
CA ARG A 346 -1.71 -27.61 -28.40
C ARG A 346 -2.41 -28.44 -27.31
N GLN A 347 -3.03 -29.56 -27.69
CA GLN A 347 -3.74 -30.47 -26.78
C GLN A 347 -4.87 -29.78 -26.01
N LEU A 348 -5.56 -28.81 -26.61
CA LEU A 348 -6.73 -28.18 -26.01
C LEU A 348 -7.99 -29.04 -26.25
N GLN A 349 -8.93 -29.01 -25.30
CA GLN A 349 -10.21 -29.71 -25.43
C GLN A 349 -11.14 -29.06 -26.48
N ALA A 350 -10.94 -27.77 -26.75
CA ALA A 350 -11.69 -26.99 -27.74
C ALA A 350 -10.87 -25.79 -28.24
N GLU A 351 -11.35 -25.10 -29.27
CA GLU A 351 -10.78 -23.83 -29.72
C GLU A 351 -10.84 -22.76 -28.60
N PRO A 352 -9.86 -21.84 -28.51
CA PRO A 352 -9.70 -20.96 -27.34
C PRO A 352 -10.96 -20.19 -26.92
N ALA A 353 -11.69 -19.59 -27.86
CA ALA A 353 -12.91 -18.84 -27.55
C ALA A 353 -14.01 -19.72 -26.94
N ALA A 354 -14.22 -20.92 -27.50
CA ALA A 354 -15.20 -21.88 -26.99
C ALA A 354 -14.78 -22.43 -25.63
N LEU A 355 -13.48 -22.67 -25.43
CA LEU A 355 -12.93 -23.13 -24.16
C LEU A 355 -13.10 -22.09 -23.05
N CYS A 356 -12.74 -20.83 -23.32
CA CYS A 356 -12.95 -19.73 -22.38
C CYS A 356 -14.44 -19.59 -22.02
N ALA A 357 -15.35 -19.74 -23.00
CA ALA A 357 -16.79 -19.62 -22.81
C ALA A 357 -17.41 -20.68 -21.89
N THR A 358 -16.71 -21.79 -21.62
CA THR A 358 -17.17 -22.80 -20.64
C THR A 358 -17.21 -22.28 -19.21
N CYS A 359 -16.36 -21.30 -18.90
CA CYS A 359 -16.24 -20.70 -17.57
C CYS A 359 -16.56 -19.21 -17.56
N HIS A 360 -16.32 -18.50 -18.66
CA HIS A 360 -16.58 -17.07 -18.80
C HIS A 360 -17.82 -16.86 -19.69
N ALA A 361 -18.91 -16.37 -19.12
CA ALA A 361 -20.11 -16.11 -19.91
C ALA A 361 -19.96 -14.81 -20.74
N GLN A 362 -20.23 -14.87 -22.05
CA GLN A 362 -20.13 -13.70 -22.93
C GLN A 362 -21.12 -12.58 -22.58
N SER A 363 -22.16 -12.86 -21.78
CA SER A 363 -22.99 -11.80 -21.17
C SER A 363 -22.17 -10.84 -20.30
N ASP A 364 -21.10 -11.36 -19.69
CA ASP A 364 -20.29 -10.63 -18.71
C ASP A 364 -19.19 -9.82 -19.41
N TYR A 365 -18.89 -10.13 -20.68
CA TYR A 365 -17.87 -9.45 -21.48
C TYR A 365 -18.24 -9.42 -22.97
N GLY A 366 -18.23 -8.24 -23.58
CA GLY A 366 -18.37 -8.09 -25.03
C GLY A 366 -19.72 -8.51 -25.65
N GLY A 367 -20.71 -8.92 -24.86
CA GLY A 367 -22.02 -9.37 -25.33
C GLY A 367 -23.12 -8.29 -25.35
N GLY A 368 -22.87 -7.12 -24.75
CA GLY A 368 -23.84 -6.02 -24.62
C GLY A 368 -23.64 -4.87 -25.60
N ALA A 369 -24.58 -3.91 -25.60
CA ALA A 369 -24.37 -2.60 -26.21
C ALA A 369 -23.21 -1.89 -25.51
N GLY A 370 -22.22 -1.40 -26.28
CA GLY A 370 -20.98 -0.87 -25.71
C GLY A 370 -19.88 -1.91 -25.52
N ALA A 371 -19.97 -3.08 -26.16
CA ALA A 371 -18.89 -4.04 -26.25
C ALA A 371 -17.67 -3.48 -27.00
N HIS A 372 -16.47 -3.67 -26.45
CA HIS A 372 -15.23 -3.35 -27.13
C HIS A 372 -14.97 -4.36 -28.27
N PRO A 373 -14.58 -3.96 -29.50
CA PRO A 373 -14.55 -4.86 -30.65
C PRO A 373 -13.71 -6.15 -30.47
N PRO A 374 -12.50 -6.13 -29.89
CA PRO A 374 -11.74 -7.37 -29.62
C PRO A 374 -12.46 -8.32 -28.66
N ALA A 375 -13.17 -7.79 -27.67
CA ALA A 375 -13.96 -8.59 -26.73
C ALA A 375 -15.22 -9.17 -27.39
N ALA A 376 -15.93 -8.37 -28.20
CA ALA A 376 -17.07 -8.83 -28.99
C ALA A 376 -16.68 -9.95 -29.98
N ALA A 377 -15.48 -9.87 -30.55
CA ALA A 377 -14.91 -10.87 -31.44
C ALA A 377 -14.29 -12.08 -30.72
N GLN A 378 -14.36 -12.16 -29.38
CA GLN A 378 -13.80 -13.24 -28.56
C GLN A 378 -12.28 -13.46 -28.75
N GLN A 379 -11.54 -12.38 -29.06
CA GLN A 379 -10.10 -12.42 -29.30
C GLN A 379 -9.32 -12.27 -27.98
N CYS A 380 -9.64 -13.09 -26.98
CA CYS A 380 -9.12 -12.97 -25.61
C CYS A 380 -7.58 -12.97 -25.58
N ASN A 381 -6.95 -13.82 -26.39
CA ASN A 381 -5.50 -14.04 -26.39
C ASN A 381 -4.68 -12.89 -26.98
N PHE A 382 -5.34 -11.87 -27.54
CA PHE A 382 -4.67 -10.63 -27.94
C PHE A 382 -4.24 -9.83 -26.70
N CYS A 383 -5.13 -9.73 -25.72
CA CYS A 383 -4.90 -9.00 -24.48
C CYS A 383 -4.45 -9.88 -23.33
N HIS A 384 -4.83 -11.17 -23.30
CA HIS A 384 -4.62 -12.05 -22.16
C HIS A 384 -3.71 -13.24 -22.45
N GLN A 385 -2.87 -13.58 -21.47
CA GLN A 385 -2.05 -14.80 -21.43
C GLN A 385 -2.78 -15.86 -20.57
N PRO A 386 -3.32 -16.94 -21.16
CA PRO A 386 -4.27 -17.84 -20.48
C PRO A 386 -3.75 -18.63 -19.28
N HIS A 387 -2.43 -18.65 -19.05
CA HIS A 387 -1.83 -19.36 -17.93
C HIS A 387 -1.38 -18.42 -16.82
N GLN A 388 -0.47 -17.52 -17.14
CA GLN A 388 0.10 -16.59 -16.21
C GLN A 388 0.74 -15.42 -16.95
N SER A 389 0.96 -14.30 -16.26
CA SER A 389 1.55 -13.09 -16.83
C SER A 389 2.37 -12.32 -15.78
N PRO A 390 3.44 -11.60 -16.19
CA PRO A 390 4.10 -10.60 -15.34
C PRO A 390 3.23 -9.38 -15.04
N GLU A 391 2.09 -9.23 -15.72
CA GLU A 391 1.14 -8.14 -15.55
C GLU A 391 -0.08 -8.53 -14.72
N ARG A 392 -0.87 -7.53 -14.33
CA ARG A 392 -2.15 -7.76 -13.63
C ARG A 392 -3.17 -8.37 -14.59
N LYS A 393 -4.15 -9.10 -14.06
CA LYS A 393 -5.30 -9.64 -14.83
C LYS A 393 -4.87 -10.39 -16.10
N LEU A 394 -3.75 -11.11 -16.05
CA LEU A 394 -3.23 -11.90 -17.16
C LEU A 394 -2.91 -11.10 -18.42
N LEU A 395 -2.66 -9.79 -18.36
CA LEU A 395 -2.42 -9.01 -19.57
C LEU A 395 -1.14 -9.46 -20.30
N THR A 396 -1.11 -9.42 -21.63
CA THR A 396 0.08 -9.76 -22.43
C THR A 396 1.21 -8.74 -22.26
N GLN A 397 0.87 -7.50 -21.92
CA GLN A 397 1.81 -6.40 -21.69
C GLN A 397 1.17 -5.32 -20.78
N PRO A 398 1.96 -4.33 -20.30
CA PRO A 398 1.42 -3.24 -19.49
C PRO A 398 0.23 -2.56 -20.15
N ASP A 399 -0.81 -2.29 -19.36
CA ASP A 399 -2.13 -1.78 -19.77
C ASP A 399 -2.05 -0.61 -20.78
N GLY A 400 -1.21 0.38 -20.51
CA GLY A 400 -1.02 1.53 -21.40
C GLY A 400 -0.41 1.16 -22.74
N LEU A 401 0.65 0.33 -22.74
CA LEU A 401 1.28 -0.13 -23.98
C LEU A 401 0.30 -0.96 -24.80
N LEU A 402 -0.47 -1.85 -24.17
CA LEU A 402 -1.49 -2.67 -24.83
C LEU A 402 -2.54 -1.81 -25.55
N CYS A 403 -3.03 -0.77 -24.87
CA CYS A 403 -4.04 0.12 -25.44
C CYS A 403 -3.47 0.96 -26.60
N LEU A 404 -2.24 1.47 -26.46
CA LEU A 404 -1.62 2.37 -27.43
C LEU A 404 -1.21 1.70 -28.74
N GLU A 405 -1.12 0.36 -28.78
CA GLU A 405 -0.93 -0.36 -30.05
C GLU A 405 -2.03 -0.05 -31.07
N CYS A 406 -3.27 0.16 -30.57
CA CYS A 406 -4.44 0.47 -31.39
C CYS A 406 -4.91 1.93 -31.23
N HIS A 407 -4.79 2.53 -30.04
CA HIS A 407 -5.26 3.89 -29.73
C HIS A 407 -4.16 4.95 -29.86
N GLN A 408 -3.41 4.90 -30.96
CA GLN A 408 -2.21 5.72 -31.20
C GLN A 408 -2.47 7.24 -31.17
N GLN A 409 -3.72 7.68 -31.39
CA GLN A 409 -4.04 9.12 -31.32
C GLN A 409 -3.79 9.71 -29.92
N LEU A 410 -3.81 8.88 -28.87
CA LEU A 410 -3.56 9.28 -27.49
C LEU A 410 -2.07 9.60 -27.22
N ASP A 411 -1.14 9.19 -28.10
CA ASP A 411 0.28 9.53 -27.94
C ASP A 411 0.50 11.05 -27.95
N ASN A 412 -0.33 11.79 -28.69
CA ASN A 412 -0.28 13.25 -28.70
C ASN A 412 -0.65 13.84 -27.33
N GLU A 413 -1.64 13.26 -26.63
CA GLU A 413 -2.05 13.72 -25.31
C GLU A 413 -0.96 13.51 -24.25
N LEU A 414 -0.11 12.48 -24.41
CA LEU A 414 1.03 12.22 -23.52
C LEU A 414 2.11 13.30 -23.59
N THR A 415 2.10 14.15 -24.63
CA THR A 415 3.06 15.25 -24.80
C THR A 415 2.63 16.57 -24.16
N LEU A 416 1.38 16.65 -23.68
CA LEU A 416 0.82 17.88 -23.12
C LEU A 416 1.44 18.20 -21.74
N PHE A 417 1.44 19.48 -21.39
CA PHE A 417 2.15 20.00 -20.20
C PHE A 417 1.69 19.35 -18.89
N SER A 418 0.38 19.21 -18.67
CA SER A 418 -0.20 18.64 -17.46
C SER A 418 -0.87 17.32 -17.78
N LEU A 419 -0.32 16.25 -17.23
CA LEU A 419 -0.83 14.89 -17.40
C LEU A 419 -1.53 14.43 -16.13
N HIS A 420 -2.68 13.78 -16.28
CA HIS A 420 -3.35 13.09 -15.19
C HIS A 420 -2.47 11.89 -14.77
N PRO A 421 -2.12 11.73 -13.47
CA PRO A 421 -1.12 10.74 -13.06
C PRO A 421 -1.44 9.28 -13.44
N SER A 422 -2.72 8.89 -13.41
CA SER A 422 -3.12 7.53 -13.85
C SER A 422 -2.95 7.35 -15.36
N PHE A 423 -3.21 8.39 -16.15
CA PHE A 423 -3.01 8.36 -17.60
C PHE A 423 -1.52 8.32 -17.96
N ALA A 424 -0.69 9.16 -17.31
CA ALA A 424 0.77 9.17 -17.49
C ALA A 424 1.43 7.82 -17.18
N ARG A 425 0.85 7.04 -16.26
CA ARG A 425 1.30 5.68 -15.91
C ARG A 425 0.69 4.58 -16.79
N GLY A 426 -0.10 4.92 -17.80
CA GLY A 426 -0.76 3.96 -18.69
C GLY A 426 -1.79 3.10 -17.97
N GLN A 427 -2.52 3.63 -16.99
CA GLN A 427 -3.48 2.87 -16.18
C GLN A 427 -4.91 3.01 -16.72
N CYS A 428 -5.10 2.75 -18.03
CA CYS A 428 -6.35 2.93 -18.76
C CYS A 428 -7.53 2.22 -18.10
N SER A 429 -7.34 0.96 -17.69
CA SER A 429 -8.38 0.11 -17.11
C SER A 429 -8.84 0.49 -15.69
N GLN A 430 -8.29 1.58 -15.11
CA GLN A 430 -8.84 2.15 -13.86
C GLN A 430 -10.09 2.99 -14.11
N CYS A 431 -10.17 3.62 -15.29
CA CYS A 431 -11.28 4.49 -15.66
C CYS A 431 -12.14 3.86 -16.75
N HIS A 432 -11.55 3.02 -17.59
CA HIS A 432 -12.23 2.33 -18.68
C HIS A 432 -12.44 0.84 -18.36
N ASP A 433 -13.55 0.27 -18.83
CA ASP A 433 -13.73 -1.18 -18.93
C ASP A 433 -13.42 -1.63 -20.36
N PRO A 434 -12.24 -2.24 -20.61
CA PRO A 434 -11.79 -2.60 -21.95
C PRO A 434 -12.58 -3.76 -22.58
N HIS A 435 -13.54 -4.36 -21.89
CA HIS A 435 -14.37 -5.44 -22.43
C HIS A 435 -15.72 -4.91 -22.89
N GLN A 436 -16.41 -4.21 -21.99
CA GLN A 436 -17.70 -3.58 -22.24
C GLN A 436 -18.01 -2.58 -21.14
N ALA A 437 -18.57 -1.43 -21.49
CA ALA A 437 -19.11 -0.52 -20.50
C ALA A 437 -20.42 0.08 -21.00
N PRO A 438 -21.37 0.38 -20.09
CA PRO A 438 -22.63 1.02 -20.46
C PRO A 438 -22.43 2.48 -20.89
N GLU A 439 -21.33 3.10 -20.47
CA GLU A 439 -21.02 4.49 -20.78
C GLU A 439 -20.24 4.64 -22.09
N PRO A 440 -20.40 5.77 -22.80
CA PRO A 440 -19.60 6.09 -23.98
C PRO A 440 -18.09 6.00 -23.71
N ALA A 441 -17.32 5.65 -24.75
CA ALA A 441 -15.87 5.46 -24.66
C ALA A 441 -15.45 4.45 -23.59
N LEU A 442 -16.32 3.48 -23.27
CA LEU A 442 -16.05 2.39 -22.35
C LEU A 442 -15.74 2.85 -20.92
N LEU A 443 -16.31 3.95 -20.44
CA LEU A 443 -16.07 4.37 -19.06
C LEU A 443 -16.68 3.39 -18.07
N ALA A 444 -15.89 2.95 -17.09
CA ALA A 444 -16.32 1.99 -16.06
C ALA A 444 -17.43 2.55 -15.17
N ARG A 445 -17.57 3.89 -15.11
CA ARG A 445 -18.64 4.60 -14.41
C ARG A 445 -18.99 5.90 -15.14
N PRO A 446 -20.19 6.45 -14.90
CA PRO A 446 -20.57 7.74 -15.47
C PRO A 446 -19.58 8.85 -15.10
N ALA A 447 -19.12 9.57 -16.12
CA ALA A 447 -18.46 10.87 -15.91
C ALA A 447 -19.49 11.93 -15.48
N ALA A 448 -20.75 11.77 -15.90
CA ALA A 448 -21.85 12.62 -15.46
C ALA A 448 -22.03 12.52 -13.94
N GLY A 449 -22.19 13.66 -13.28
CA GLY A 449 -22.24 13.72 -11.82
C GLY A 449 -20.91 13.34 -11.16
N GLY A 450 -19.78 13.26 -11.88
CA GLY A 450 -18.46 13.04 -11.32
C GLY A 450 -18.26 11.70 -10.61
N ALA A 451 -19.14 10.71 -10.83
CA ALA A 451 -19.08 9.42 -10.14
C ALA A 451 -17.77 8.67 -10.42
N LEU A 452 -17.28 8.76 -11.66
CA LEU A 452 -15.98 8.22 -12.06
C LEU A 452 -14.83 8.86 -11.24
N CYS A 453 -14.74 10.18 -11.25
CA CYS A 453 -13.63 10.93 -10.65
C CYS A 453 -13.60 10.83 -9.12
N ARG A 454 -14.77 10.85 -8.47
CA ARG A 454 -14.92 10.83 -7.01
C ARG A 454 -14.47 9.53 -6.34
N GLN A 455 -14.22 8.47 -7.11
CA GLN A 455 -13.59 7.25 -6.60
C GLN A 455 -12.18 7.49 -6.06
N CYS A 456 -11.48 8.47 -6.62
CA CYS A 456 -10.12 8.84 -6.22
C CYS A 456 -10.05 10.27 -5.67
N HIS A 457 -10.85 11.19 -6.22
CA HIS A 457 -10.92 12.59 -5.79
C HIS A 457 -12.06 12.79 -4.81
N ALA A 458 -11.86 12.32 -3.57
CA ALA A 458 -12.83 12.50 -2.49
C ALA A 458 -12.98 14.00 -2.15
N ALA A 459 -14.22 14.44 -1.99
CA ALA A 459 -14.54 15.76 -1.45
C ALA A 459 -14.67 15.67 0.07
N PRO A 460 -14.17 16.65 0.85
CA PRO A 460 -14.63 16.83 2.22
C PRO A 460 -16.15 17.02 2.25
N ASP A 461 -16.84 16.47 3.26
CA ASP A 461 -18.30 16.57 3.38
C ASP A 461 -18.81 18.03 3.31
N ALA A 462 -18.00 18.98 3.79
CA ALA A 462 -18.28 20.41 3.71
C ALA A 462 -18.50 20.93 2.27
N LEU A 463 -17.79 20.39 1.27
CA LEU A 463 -17.92 20.77 -0.15
C LEU A 463 -19.06 20.03 -0.87
N ALA A 464 -19.66 19.02 -0.22
CA ALA A 464 -20.81 18.30 -0.77
C ALA A 464 -22.14 18.99 -0.46
N THR A 465 -22.16 19.99 0.43
CA THR A 465 -23.37 20.73 0.81
C THR A 465 -23.57 22.00 -0.02
N ALA A 466 -24.82 22.46 -0.13
CA ALA A 466 -25.18 23.69 -0.86
C ALA A 466 -24.55 24.96 -0.28
N ALA A 467 -24.13 24.95 0.99
CA ALA A 467 -23.49 26.07 1.66
C ALA A 467 -21.97 26.15 1.39
N GLY A 468 -21.31 25.02 1.05
CA GLY A 468 -19.86 24.95 0.94
C GLY A 468 -19.29 24.60 -0.44
N GLY A 469 -20.08 23.97 -1.31
CA GLY A 469 -19.62 23.54 -2.63
C GLY A 469 -19.94 24.53 -3.75
N HIS A 470 -18.94 24.86 -4.58
CA HIS A 470 -19.18 25.58 -5.83
C HIS A 470 -20.05 24.70 -6.75
N PRO A 471 -21.21 25.18 -7.27
CA PRO A 471 -22.20 24.32 -7.92
C PRO A 471 -21.65 23.38 -9.00
N PRO A 472 -20.75 23.81 -9.93
CA PRO A 472 -20.18 22.90 -10.92
C PRO A 472 -19.40 21.72 -10.31
N TYR A 473 -18.76 21.91 -9.16
CA TYR A 473 -18.06 20.84 -8.45
C TYR A 473 -19.03 19.92 -7.72
N ARG A 474 -19.98 20.51 -6.95
CA ARG A 474 -21.02 19.77 -6.23
C ARG A 474 -21.85 18.88 -7.15
N ASP A 475 -22.23 19.42 -8.31
CA ASP A 475 -23.05 18.75 -9.30
C ASP A 475 -22.22 17.78 -10.19
N GLY A 476 -20.91 17.67 -9.94
CA GLY A 476 -20.02 16.71 -10.57
C GLY A 476 -19.73 16.99 -12.04
N VAL A 477 -19.76 18.27 -12.45
CA VAL A 477 -19.50 18.72 -13.83
C VAL A 477 -18.01 18.98 -14.03
N CYS A 478 -17.17 18.04 -13.61
CA CYS A 478 -15.72 18.19 -13.57
C CYS A 478 -15.12 18.46 -14.96
N LEU A 479 -15.65 17.80 -15.98
CA LEU A 479 -15.12 17.84 -17.34
C LEU A 479 -15.34 19.18 -18.07
N HIS A 480 -16.07 20.12 -17.47
CA HIS A 480 -16.20 21.48 -18.02
C HIS A 480 -14.93 22.32 -17.82
N CYS A 481 -14.17 22.01 -16.77
CA CYS A 481 -12.93 22.68 -16.42
C CYS A 481 -11.72 21.77 -16.59
N HIS A 482 -11.86 20.47 -16.32
CA HIS A 482 -10.76 19.50 -16.40
C HIS A 482 -10.84 18.62 -17.65
N ALA A 483 -9.68 18.31 -18.20
CA ALA A 483 -9.49 17.22 -19.15
C ALA A 483 -9.19 15.92 -18.36
N PRO A 484 -9.75 14.77 -18.78
CA PRO A 484 -9.62 13.52 -18.02
C PRO A 484 -8.23 12.88 -18.13
N HIS A 485 -7.50 13.16 -19.22
CA HIS A 485 -6.18 12.58 -19.49
C HIS A 485 -5.07 13.59 -19.35
N ALA A 486 -5.16 14.70 -20.09
CA ALA A 486 -4.08 15.67 -20.18
C ALA A 486 -4.59 17.01 -20.72
N ALA A 487 -3.87 18.10 -20.40
CA ALA A 487 -4.11 19.42 -20.96
C ALA A 487 -2.85 20.30 -20.90
N ASP A 488 -2.83 21.40 -21.65
CA ASP A 488 -1.73 22.37 -21.67
C ASP A 488 -1.66 23.29 -20.45
N HIS A 489 -2.58 23.15 -19.51
CA HIS A 489 -2.66 23.98 -18.31
C HIS A 489 -2.59 23.15 -17.04
N ALA A 490 -1.98 23.72 -15.99
CA ALA A 490 -1.79 23.07 -14.71
C ALA A 490 -3.09 22.47 -14.15
N PHE A 491 -2.97 21.35 -13.45
CA PHE A 491 -4.10 20.59 -12.90
C PHE A 491 -5.08 20.10 -13.98
N VAL A 492 -4.54 19.69 -15.14
CA VAL A 492 -5.31 19.20 -16.31
C VAL A 492 -6.49 20.11 -16.68
N GLN A 493 -6.32 21.43 -16.59
CA GLN A 493 -7.38 22.37 -16.94
C GLN A 493 -7.49 22.52 -18.46
N ARG A 494 -8.72 22.53 -18.99
CA ARG A 494 -9.01 22.65 -20.43
C ARG A 494 -8.65 24.00 -21.04
N ARG A 495 -8.52 25.03 -20.19
CA ARG A 495 -8.26 26.42 -20.55
C ARG A 495 -7.62 27.13 -19.35
N PRO A 496 -7.03 28.33 -19.53
CA PRO A 496 -6.53 29.12 -18.41
C PRO A 496 -7.60 29.36 -17.34
N THR A 497 -7.20 29.44 -16.08
CA THR A 497 -8.12 29.52 -14.94
C THR A 497 -9.09 30.71 -15.04
N GLY A 498 -8.58 31.91 -15.36
CA GLY A 498 -9.42 33.10 -15.53
C GLY A 498 -10.46 32.94 -16.65
N GLU A 499 -10.07 32.39 -17.80
CA GLU A 499 -11.00 32.12 -18.90
C GLU A 499 -12.07 31.09 -18.49
N SER A 500 -11.67 30.07 -17.72
CA SER A 500 -12.58 29.04 -17.20
C SER A 500 -13.67 29.65 -16.31
N CYS A 501 -13.28 30.51 -15.37
CA CYS A 501 -14.22 31.16 -14.46
C CYS A 501 -15.12 32.16 -15.21
N LEU A 502 -14.54 33.01 -16.05
CA LEU A 502 -15.24 34.10 -16.72
C LEU A 502 -16.16 33.64 -17.87
N ALA A 503 -16.03 32.39 -18.32
CA ALA A 503 -16.99 31.79 -19.23
C ALA A 503 -18.40 31.69 -18.63
N CYS A 504 -18.51 31.54 -17.30
CA CYS A 504 -19.78 31.51 -16.58
C CYS A 504 -20.02 32.81 -15.79
N HIS A 505 -18.99 33.40 -15.18
CA HIS A 505 -19.10 34.61 -14.37
C HIS A 505 -19.00 35.91 -15.19
N GLN A 506 -19.93 36.09 -16.13
CA GLN A 506 -19.92 37.22 -17.07
C GLN A 506 -20.01 38.59 -16.39
N ALA A 507 -20.71 38.69 -15.25
CA ALA A 507 -20.77 39.93 -14.47
C ALA A 507 -19.38 40.37 -13.97
N ILE A 508 -18.53 39.42 -13.56
CA ILE A 508 -17.15 39.70 -13.12
C ILE A 508 -16.26 40.02 -14.31
N ARG A 509 -16.50 39.40 -15.48
CA ARG A 509 -15.79 39.76 -16.72
C ARG A 509 -15.92 41.25 -17.02
N GLY A 510 -17.12 41.81 -16.87
CA GLY A 510 -17.32 43.26 -17.05
C GLY A 510 -16.54 44.13 -16.05
N GLN A 511 -16.18 43.61 -14.88
CA GLN A 511 -15.35 44.33 -13.89
C GLN A 511 -13.86 44.31 -14.25
N GLN A 512 -13.40 43.30 -14.99
CA GLN A 512 -12.03 43.23 -15.50
C GLN A 512 -11.76 44.34 -16.54
N GLU A 513 -12.81 44.80 -17.22
CA GLU A 513 -12.76 45.82 -18.26
C GLU A 513 -12.95 47.25 -17.72
N GLN A 514 -13.17 47.41 -16.40
CA GLN A 514 -13.30 48.73 -15.78
C GLN A 514 -11.97 49.51 -15.75
N PRO A 515 -11.98 50.84 -15.54
CA PRO A 515 -10.77 51.67 -15.55
C PRO A 515 -9.72 51.23 -14.52
N HIS A 516 -10.17 50.70 -13.38
CA HIS A 516 -9.31 50.24 -12.31
C HIS A 516 -9.67 48.80 -11.95
N PRO A 517 -9.20 47.79 -12.70
CA PRO A 517 -9.37 46.40 -12.30
C PRO A 517 -8.33 46.03 -11.23
N HIS A 518 -8.72 45.20 -10.28
CA HIS A 518 -7.79 44.62 -9.32
C HIS A 518 -6.76 43.76 -10.10
N PRO A 519 -5.45 43.88 -9.81
CA PRO A 519 -4.41 43.23 -10.61
C PRO A 519 -4.59 41.71 -10.77
N LEU A 520 -5.07 41.02 -9.74
CA LEU A 520 -5.35 39.58 -9.81
C LEU A 520 -6.48 39.26 -10.81
N LEU A 521 -7.52 40.09 -10.88
CA LEU A 521 -8.59 39.92 -11.87
C LEU A 521 -8.07 40.21 -13.29
N ALA A 522 -7.31 41.29 -13.48
CA ALA A 522 -6.71 41.63 -14.77
C ALA A 522 -5.81 40.50 -15.32
N GLN A 523 -5.17 39.73 -14.44
CA GLN A 523 -4.34 38.58 -14.78
C GLN A 523 -5.13 37.26 -14.87
N GLY A 524 -6.43 37.26 -14.58
CA GLY A 524 -7.27 36.06 -14.55
C GLY A 524 -6.93 35.09 -13.41
N ASN A 525 -6.29 35.56 -12.33
CA ASN A 525 -5.91 34.75 -11.18
C ASN A 525 -6.99 34.76 -10.10
N CYS A 526 -8.16 34.20 -10.42
CA CYS A 526 -9.30 34.14 -9.49
C CYS A 526 -9.00 33.27 -8.26
N THR A 527 -8.14 32.26 -8.39
CA THR A 527 -7.79 31.33 -7.30
C THR A 527 -6.85 31.91 -6.26
N GLY A 528 -6.37 33.15 -6.43
CA GLY A 528 -5.66 33.88 -5.39
C GLY A 528 -6.56 34.31 -4.22
N CYS A 529 -7.88 34.39 -4.47
CA CYS A 529 -8.86 34.76 -3.45
C CYS A 529 -10.01 33.75 -3.32
N HIS A 530 -10.37 33.07 -4.41
CA HIS A 530 -11.45 32.08 -4.43
C HIS A 530 -10.96 30.64 -4.49
N THR A 531 -11.85 29.73 -4.13
CA THR A 531 -11.67 28.28 -4.32
C THR A 531 -12.53 27.81 -5.50
N ALA A 532 -11.92 27.14 -6.48
CA ALA A 532 -12.65 26.69 -7.67
C ALA A 532 -13.69 25.58 -7.38
N HIS A 533 -13.50 24.83 -6.29
CA HIS A 533 -14.40 23.75 -5.87
C HIS A 533 -15.39 24.17 -4.77
N GLY A 534 -15.21 25.35 -4.18
CA GLY A 534 -15.99 25.81 -3.04
C GLY A 534 -15.20 25.81 -1.74
N SER A 535 -15.70 26.61 -0.80
CA SER A 535 -15.28 26.68 0.60
C SER A 535 -16.51 26.95 1.45
N GLY A 536 -16.40 26.71 2.76
CA GLY A 536 -17.45 27.07 3.72
C GLY A 536 -17.62 28.58 3.94
N GLN A 537 -16.84 29.42 3.24
CA GLN A 537 -16.92 30.87 3.32
C GLN A 537 -17.88 31.42 2.28
N GLU A 538 -18.49 32.58 2.57
CA GLU A 538 -19.31 33.29 1.59
C GLU A 538 -18.53 33.53 0.29
N HIS A 539 -19.20 33.39 -0.85
CA HIS A 539 -18.59 33.53 -2.18
C HIS A 539 -17.38 32.61 -2.44
N HIS A 540 -17.25 31.52 -1.68
CA HIS A 540 -16.18 30.53 -1.81
C HIS A 540 -14.77 31.11 -1.67
N LEU A 541 -14.63 32.12 -0.82
CA LEU A 541 -13.34 32.76 -0.54
C LEU A 541 -12.40 31.79 0.20
N LEU A 542 -11.10 31.98 0.01
CA LEU A 542 -10.07 31.21 0.72
C LEU A 542 -10.09 31.47 2.23
N ARG A 543 -10.44 32.69 2.62
CA ARG A 543 -10.53 33.19 4.01
C ARG A 543 -11.62 34.25 4.10
N GLU A 544 -12.13 34.51 5.30
CA GLU A 544 -13.00 35.65 5.54
C GLU A 544 -12.21 36.98 5.51
N GLN A 545 -12.95 38.08 5.44
CA GLN A 545 -12.38 39.41 5.61
C GLN A 545 -12.28 39.75 7.10
N PRO A 546 -11.20 40.42 7.53
CA PRO A 546 -10.21 41.12 6.69
C PRO A 546 -9.00 40.26 6.27
N GLU A 547 -8.82 39.05 6.81
CA GLU A 547 -7.62 38.23 6.63
C GLU A 547 -7.31 37.89 5.17
N LEU A 548 -8.35 37.72 4.35
CA LEU A 548 -8.20 37.51 2.91
C LEU A 548 -7.40 38.63 2.25
N CYS A 549 -7.82 39.88 2.46
CA CYS A 549 -7.23 41.05 1.82
C CYS A 549 -5.85 41.36 2.42
N LEU A 550 -5.72 41.24 3.74
CA LEU A 550 -4.47 41.48 4.46
C LEU A 550 -3.37 40.48 4.11
N ASN A 551 -3.68 39.35 3.46
CA ASN A 551 -2.64 38.45 2.96
C ASN A 551 -1.65 39.18 2.03
N CYS A 552 -2.15 40.13 1.22
CA CYS A 552 -1.33 40.97 0.35
C CYS A 552 -1.27 42.43 0.81
N HIS A 553 -2.35 42.96 1.42
CA HIS A 553 -2.46 44.36 1.85
C HIS A 553 -2.09 44.58 3.32
N GLN A 554 -1.00 43.96 3.79
CA GLN A 554 -0.57 43.99 5.20
C GLN A 554 -0.39 45.40 5.75
N GLN A 555 0.02 46.34 4.88
CA GLN A 555 0.24 47.74 5.25
C GLN A 555 -1.04 48.43 5.74
N ALA A 556 -2.23 48.01 5.30
CA ALA A 556 -3.49 48.55 5.78
C ALA A 556 -3.70 48.27 7.28
N ALA A 557 -3.06 47.23 7.82
CA ALA A 557 -3.13 46.85 9.22
C ALA A 557 -1.93 47.29 10.06
N ALA A 558 -1.01 48.09 9.51
CA ALA A 558 0.26 48.44 10.15
C ALA A 558 0.12 49.03 11.56
N HIS A 559 -1.00 49.71 11.85
CA HIS A 559 -1.26 50.37 13.13
C HIS A 559 -2.37 49.72 13.96
N TRP A 560 -2.79 48.50 13.63
CA TRP A 560 -3.94 47.87 14.30
C TRP A 560 -3.63 47.27 15.67
N GLU A 561 -2.37 46.92 15.92
CA GLU A 561 -1.91 46.32 17.18
C GLU A 561 -1.31 47.37 18.14
N GLU A 562 -0.32 48.14 17.67
CA GLU A 562 0.42 49.10 18.49
C GLU A 562 -0.13 50.52 18.44
N GLY A 563 -1.00 50.82 17.48
CA GLY A 563 -1.59 52.13 17.25
C GLY A 563 -3.10 52.14 17.47
N PHE A 564 -3.81 52.85 16.60
CA PHE A 564 -5.25 52.93 16.58
C PHE A 564 -5.80 52.53 15.21
N ALA A 565 -6.55 51.42 15.18
CA ALA A 565 -7.28 50.98 14.01
C ALA A 565 -8.59 51.74 13.84
N HIS A 566 -8.92 52.11 12.60
CA HIS A 566 -10.26 52.60 12.31
C HIS A 566 -11.25 51.44 12.38
N ALA A 567 -12.28 51.56 13.22
CA ALA A 567 -13.19 50.43 13.50
C ALA A 567 -13.82 49.77 12.24
N PRO A 568 -14.32 50.53 11.24
CA PRO A 568 -14.80 49.94 9.99
C PRO A 568 -13.72 49.18 9.21
N ALA A 569 -12.45 49.60 9.30
CA ALA A 569 -11.35 48.98 8.57
C ALA A 569 -10.99 47.57 9.10
N ARG A 570 -11.31 47.27 10.37
CA ARG A 570 -11.13 45.91 10.95
C ARG A 570 -12.24 44.93 10.55
N GLY A 571 -13.31 45.43 9.92
CA GLY A 571 -14.45 44.62 9.47
C GLY A 571 -14.31 44.15 8.04
N ARG A 572 -15.35 44.34 7.23
CA ARG A 572 -15.33 43.99 5.81
C ARG A 572 -14.70 45.11 4.99
N CYS A 573 -13.57 44.81 4.37
CA CYS A 573 -12.91 45.71 3.40
C CYS A 573 -13.86 46.10 2.26
N THR A 574 -14.78 45.20 1.88
CA THR A 574 -15.75 45.42 0.81
C THR A 574 -16.88 46.41 1.14
N ASP A 575 -16.97 46.89 2.38
CA ASP A 575 -17.88 47.99 2.71
C ASP A 575 -17.37 49.32 2.10
N CYS A 576 -16.05 49.43 1.90
CA CYS A 576 -15.38 50.62 1.34
C CYS A 576 -14.75 50.37 -0.04
N HIS A 577 -14.30 49.14 -0.32
CA HIS A 577 -13.59 48.78 -1.54
C HIS A 577 -14.36 47.77 -2.43
N GLN A 578 -14.08 47.78 -3.72
CA GLN A 578 -14.53 46.80 -4.71
C GLN A 578 -13.41 45.79 -4.92
N GLY A 579 -13.58 44.55 -4.46
CA GLY A 579 -12.51 43.53 -4.47
C GLY A 579 -12.04 43.05 -5.85
N HIS A 580 -12.72 43.45 -6.92
CA HIS A 580 -12.49 42.96 -8.29
C HIS A 580 -12.10 44.05 -9.26
N GLY A 581 -12.88 45.12 -9.34
CA GLY A 581 -12.67 46.22 -10.28
C GLY A 581 -13.67 47.32 -10.00
N GLY A 582 -13.26 48.56 -10.21
CA GLY A 582 -14.05 49.75 -9.90
C GLY A 582 -13.86 50.87 -10.91
N GLN A 583 -14.82 51.80 -10.91
CA GLN A 583 -14.73 53.07 -11.63
C GLN A 583 -13.84 54.10 -10.90
N GLN A 584 -13.73 53.97 -9.57
CA GLN A 584 -12.98 54.90 -8.74
C GLN A 584 -11.53 54.44 -8.52
N PRO A 585 -10.56 55.37 -8.37
CA PRO A 585 -9.21 55.05 -7.93
C PRO A 585 -9.21 54.28 -6.60
N HIS A 586 -8.17 53.48 -6.36
CA HIS A 586 -8.04 52.64 -5.16
C HIS A 586 -9.23 51.68 -4.93
N LEU A 587 -10.00 51.41 -6.00
CA LEU A 587 -11.15 50.51 -5.98
C LEU A 587 -12.22 50.95 -4.97
N LEU A 588 -12.41 52.24 -4.70
CA LEU A 588 -13.44 52.66 -3.75
C LEU A 588 -14.86 52.37 -4.29
N THR A 589 -15.81 52.09 -3.40
CA THR A 589 -17.23 51.88 -3.75
C THR A 589 -17.88 53.16 -4.24
N VAL A 590 -17.45 54.30 -3.71
CA VAL A 590 -17.86 55.67 -4.10
C VAL A 590 -16.65 56.61 -4.03
N ASP A 591 -16.85 57.87 -4.42
CA ASP A 591 -15.87 58.95 -4.25
C ASP A 591 -15.39 59.07 -2.78
N ASP A 592 -14.10 59.39 -2.60
CA ASP A 592 -13.41 59.32 -1.30
C ASP A 592 -14.06 60.20 -0.21
N GLY A 593 -14.45 61.41 -0.58
CA GLY A 593 -15.13 62.33 0.32
C GLY A 593 -16.54 61.88 0.65
N GLN A 594 -17.26 61.32 -0.32
CA GLN A 594 -18.60 60.78 -0.09
C GLN A 594 -18.59 59.54 0.79
N LEU A 595 -17.58 58.68 0.65
CA LEU A 595 -17.44 57.47 1.45
C LEU A 595 -17.37 57.79 2.95
N CYS A 596 -16.54 58.76 3.32
CA CYS A 596 -16.38 59.19 4.72
C CYS A 596 -17.71 59.73 5.29
N LEU A 597 -18.45 60.48 4.47
CA LEU A 597 -19.70 61.14 4.86
C LEU A 597 -20.89 60.18 5.01
N GLN A 598 -20.77 58.92 4.59
CA GLN A 598 -21.78 57.90 4.87
C GLN A 598 -21.89 57.57 6.36
N CYS A 599 -20.79 57.75 7.11
CA CYS A 599 -20.70 57.48 8.55
C CYS A 599 -20.39 58.74 9.37
N HIS A 600 -19.66 59.70 8.82
CA HIS A 600 -19.22 60.90 9.53
C HIS A 600 -20.04 62.14 9.17
N ARG A 601 -20.48 62.84 10.22
CA ARG A 601 -21.27 64.07 10.12
C ARG A 601 -20.45 65.31 10.49
N THR A 602 -20.05 66.06 9.47
CA THR A 602 -19.21 67.27 9.62
C THR A 602 -19.94 68.45 10.29
N ASP A 603 -21.28 68.42 10.29
CA ASP A 603 -22.12 69.43 10.94
C ASP A 603 -22.23 69.24 12.45
N SER A 604 -21.84 68.08 12.98
CA SER A 604 -22.04 67.76 14.40
C SER A 604 -21.10 68.58 15.31
N PRO A 605 -21.59 69.07 16.47
CA PRO A 605 -20.77 69.83 17.43
C PRO A 605 -19.52 69.07 17.89
N ALA A 606 -19.66 67.75 18.11
CA ALA A 606 -18.54 66.89 18.50
C ALA A 606 -17.47 66.79 17.41
N PHE A 607 -17.86 66.70 16.13
CA PHE A 607 -16.91 66.66 15.03
C PHE A 607 -16.14 67.98 14.90
N ARG A 608 -16.84 69.12 14.91
CA ARG A 608 -16.20 70.44 14.83
C ARG A 608 -15.25 70.69 16.01
N GLN A 609 -15.65 70.29 17.23
CA GLN A 609 -14.78 70.42 18.41
C GLN A 609 -13.47 69.63 18.23
N ARG A 610 -13.53 68.41 17.69
CA ARG A 610 -12.35 67.59 17.42
C ARG A 610 -11.47 68.13 16.29
N HIS A 611 -12.03 68.95 15.40
CA HIS A 611 -11.33 69.61 14.29
C HIS A 611 -11.05 71.10 14.57
N GLY A 612 -10.92 71.52 15.83
CA GLY A 612 -10.50 72.89 16.17
C GLY A 612 -11.52 73.98 15.79
N GLY A 613 -12.80 73.61 15.66
CA GLY A 613 -13.90 74.49 15.23
C GLY A 613 -14.17 74.48 13.72
N PHE A 614 -13.36 73.78 12.92
CA PHE A 614 -13.49 73.76 11.47
C PHE A 614 -14.41 72.64 10.97
N ALA A 615 -15.07 72.89 9.84
CA ALA A 615 -15.79 71.89 9.04
C ALA A 615 -15.02 71.66 7.72
N PRO A 616 -14.05 70.73 7.67
CA PRO A 616 -13.36 70.38 6.42
C PRO A 616 -14.34 69.91 5.34
N GLY A 617 -14.01 70.23 4.08
CA GLY A 617 -14.81 69.77 2.93
C GLY A 617 -14.64 68.26 2.73
N GLY A 618 -15.70 67.57 2.28
CA GLY A 618 -15.73 66.11 2.18
C GLY A 618 -14.52 65.50 1.47
N ALA A 619 -14.08 66.08 0.35
CA ALA A 619 -12.95 65.60 -0.45
C ALA A 619 -11.55 65.83 0.18
N SER A 620 -11.45 66.40 1.39
CA SER A 620 -10.16 66.72 2.03
C SER A 620 -9.74 65.75 3.13
N CYS A 621 -10.59 64.78 3.49
CA CYS A 621 -10.38 63.91 4.64
C CYS A 621 -9.08 63.09 4.54
N LEU A 622 -8.81 62.49 3.38
CA LEU A 622 -7.64 61.62 3.16
C LEU A 622 -6.30 62.39 3.10
N GLY A 623 -6.34 63.72 2.95
CA GLY A 623 -5.14 64.55 2.98
C GLY A 623 -4.48 64.61 4.35
N CYS A 624 -5.25 64.40 5.42
CA CYS A 624 -4.77 64.41 6.80
C CYS A 624 -4.92 63.05 7.49
N HIS A 625 -5.90 62.23 7.08
CA HIS A 625 -6.23 60.99 7.75
C HIS A 625 -5.80 59.74 6.97
N ASP A 626 -5.33 58.74 7.71
CA ASP A 626 -5.25 57.36 7.26
C ASP A 626 -6.59 56.66 7.59
N PRO A 627 -7.36 56.23 6.58
CA PRO A 627 -8.68 55.64 6.78
C PRO A 627 -8.65 54.22 7.37
N HIS A 628 -7.49 53.57 7.44
CA HIS A 628 -7.35 52.21 7.97
C HIS A 628 -6.82 52.19 9.40
N GLY A 629 -5.92 53.09 9.75
CA GLY A 629 -5.39 53.21 11.10
C GLY A 629 -4.16 54.09 11.19
N SER A 630 -3.86 54.61 12.37
CA SER A 630 -2.66 55.41 12.58
C SER A 630 -2.07 55.24 13.98
N PRO A 631 -0.85 55.74 14.28
CA PRO A 631 -0.25 55.58 15.60
C PRO A 631 -1.07 56.19 16.75
N ALA A 632 -2.01 57.10 16.47
CA ALA A 632 -2.80 57.78 17.48
C ALA A 632 -4.29 57.78 17.13
N ALA A 633 -5.15 57.92 18.15
CA ALA A 633 -6.61 57.85 18.02
C ALA A 633 -7.26 58.89 17.07
N GLY A 634 -6.51 59.89 16.62
CA GLY A 634 -6.97 60.87 15.64
C GLY A 634 -6.94 60.38 14.19
N LEU A 635 -6.43 59.16 13.92
CA LEU A 635 -6.27 58.61 12.56
C LEU A 635 -5.47 59.52 11.63
N LEU A 636 -4.57 60.34 12.17
CA LEU A 636 -3.74 61.25 11.40
C LEU A 636 -2.55 60.49 10.80
N HIS A 637 -2.12 60.89 9.60
CA HIS A 637 -0.87 60.39 9.01
C HIS A 637 0.31 60.55 9.98
N PRO A 638 1.26 59.61 10.02
CA PRO A 638 2.33 59.56 11.03
C PRO A 638 3.30 60.75 10.97
N VAL A 639 3.40 61.40 9.81
CA VAL A 639 4.27 62.57 9.61
C VAL A 639 3.40 63.83 9.56
N LEU A 640 3.49 64.65 10.61
CA LEU A 640 2.80 65.92 10.73
C LEU A 640 3.80 67.08 10.62
N HIS A 641 3.43 68.14 9.91
CA HIS A 641 4.22 69.37 9.94
C HIS A 641 3.99 70.13 11.25
N THR A 642 5.03 70.78 11.77
CA THR A 642 5.05 71.38 13.11
C THR A 642 3.87 72.32 13.41
N PRO A 643 3.46 73.26 12.53
CA PRO A 643 2.28 74.10 12.77
C PRO A 643 0.98 73.32 13.01
N PHE A 644 0.77 72.22 12.27
CA PHE A 644 -0.42 71.38 12.42
C PHE A 644 -0.37 70.56 13.70
N ALA A 645 0.80 69.98 14.03
CA ALA A 645 1.00 69.26 15.29
C ALA A 645 0.78 70.14 16.53
N GLN A 646 1.02 71.45 16.41
CA GLN A 646 0.77 72.44 17.47
C GLN A 646 -0.66 72.99 17.48
N GLY A 647 -1.53 72.56 16.56
CA GLY A 647 -2.92 73.02 16.46
C GLY A 647 -3.07 74.46 15.93
N VAL A 648 -2.03 75.01 15.29
CA VAL A 648 -2.00 76.39 14.81
C VAL A 648 -2.54 76.45 13.37
N CYS A 649 -3.82 76.12 13.20
CA CYS A 649 -4.44 76.05 11.88
C CYS A 649 -4.70 77.44 11.27
N ARG A 650 -4.85 78.48 12.12
CA ARG A 650 -5.26 79.84 11.73
C ARG A 650 -4.20 80.59 10.93
N ASP A 651 -2.94 80.23 11.09
CA ASP A 651 -1.82 80.89 10.39
C ASP A 651 -1.80 80.57 8.89
N CYS A 652 -2.39 79.43 8.50
CA CYS A 652 -2.46 78.98 7.10
C CYS A 652 -3.90 78.96 6.55
N HIS A 653 -4.92 79.03 7.41
CA HIS A 653 -6.34 79.13 7.03
C HIS A 653 -7.00 80.43 7.53
N PRO A 654 -6.52 81.63 7.12
CA PRO A 654 -7.17 82.88 7.46
C PRO A 654 -8.50 83.02 6.68
N GLY A 655 -9.64 83.08 7.38
CA GLY A 655 -10.92 83.51 6.79
C GLY A 655 -12.02 82.46 6.55
N ARG A 656 -12.08 81.36 7.32
CA ARG A 656 -13.27 80.48 7.39
C ARG A 656 -13.84 80.42 8.81
N ASN A 657 -14.10 81.57 9.43
CA ASN A 657 -15.41 81.84 10.01
C ASN A 657 -16.40 82.00 8.83
N ASP A 658 -17.24 81.03 8.53
CA ASP A 658 -18.50 80.75 9.23
C ASP A 658 -18.93 79.28 9.09
#